data_AF-A0A482DH05-F1
#
_entry.id   AF-A0A482DH05-F1
#
_cell.length_a   1.000
_cell.length_b   1.000
_cell.length_c   1.000
_cell.angle_alpha   90.00
_cell.angle_beta   90.00
_cell.angle_gamma   90.00
#
_symmetry.space_group_name_H-M   'P 1'
#
loop_
_entity.id
_entity.type
_entity.pdbx_description
1 polymer ?
#
loop_
_entity_poly.entity_id
_entity_poly.type
_entity_poly.pdbx_seq_one_letter_code
_entity_poly.pdbx_strand_id
1 'polypeptide(L)'
;MNRISLFKDLARTGFHTSITTTYSVDAAFYDGSLHHRLRSYGCDNNILMADANMLQRAIAQTPESFARAGSAYALLPISVPGAFHPKVSIRLGSDAGCVIIGSANATAAGWGRNREIVGQIEWWRKRDDEDANASRQLIRKAFDYVAPWLRDAGLEAMKRKLDLIERDAAWLFEIDGNDAPLALSDGSLVDLLCEAGKGEAGILTRLAGLVGTVPVTRLIVMSPYWDANLDGLLGLIDAMRPQEIIIALSAHRPEFPLDGLPLIPDARFASIFDGNDRARFIHAKALLIQTEHWDHLVYGSANCSDDALGLADKAARNAECSIYRRLKAGTGLGALGLDISVPIDRKDLYPQAKQLTDTKSDAGIPPGTLEAAGNTIRWTPSNRITEPEGAVLVIAEGEFPFHPTRSRGRSVELPSKPRPPLIARVRLADGTLTSAVIVNDEVSLTHAAPGMGDKRLRSAFAKVELEDGDFLELANLAAIIFSETPQGRRKAVTPATSAGRARTKSSGSDAEHEVYDYDSPEAFRTAMAASVPATGDSGRLNFDDPDAVNLLRIILRGINQPQQEEGDDADDDTLYTDEMPQSEDDPGPDHSNRLEDPSGSEDGNPPARQPRVYRRDEAERQSLDILKALDSFEAYIARLASEETPPPRKLTAEVCFILRLMVEACRRPLQIKDGDQRDELFALDLVPKQHDRERAFVVRAGRILQRLWLGSRSEAALLSRISIGQHQTELPYDCFALIVLSRWALARSVMAADGSKQTQLAAFVTRSTVAIWKTTQNWPSLDGSAEQDFVRKLDGALGIDPEETERLLGHYSQLSQQIQTG
;
A
#
# COMPACT_ATOMS: atom_id res chain seq x y z
N MET A 1 -13.15 -35.44 0.94
CA MET A 1 -13.40 -34.03 1.30
C MET A 1 -12.05 -33.35 1.54
N ASN A 2 -11.73 -32.28 0.79
CA ASN A 2 -10.47 -31.57 0.99
C ASN A 2 -10.60 -30.68 2.23
N ARG A 3 -9.92 -31.05 3.31
CA ARG A 3 -9.80 -30.20 4.50
C ARG A 3 -8.91 -29.01 4.15
N ILE A 4 -9.49 -27.81 4.10
CA ILE A 4 -8.74 -26.57 3.93
C ILE A 4 -8.18 -26.17 5.29
N SER A 5 -6.86 -26.04 5.38
CA SER A 5 -6.24 -25.38 6.52
C SER A 5 -6.11 -23.90 6.20
N LEU A 6 -6.92 -23.06 6.86
CA LEU A 6 -6.88 -21.60 6.64
C LEU A 6 -5.48 -21.02 6.91
N PHE A 7 -4.75 -21.54 7.91
CA PHE A 7 -3.36 -21.12 8.17
C PHE A 7 -2.40 -21.49 7.05
N LYS A 8 -2.52 -22.70 6.46
CA LYS A 8 -1.69 -23.08 5.30
C LYS A 8 -2.05 -22.27 4.08
N ASP A 9 -3.34 -21.95 3.90
CA ASP A 9 -3.80 -21.13 2.79
C ASP A 9 -3.21 -19.71 2.85
N LEU A 10 -3.13 -19.10 4.04
CA LEU A 10 -2.46 -17.81 4.25
C LEU A 10 -0.95 -17.83 3.95
N ALA A 11 -0.31 -19.01 3.96
CA ALA A 11 1.12 -19.15 3.69
C ALA A 11 1.49 -19.18 2.18
N ARG A 12 0.53 -18.85 1.31
CA ARG A 12 0.71 -18.85 -0.14
C ARG A 12 1.18 -17.48 -0.62
N THR A 13 2.21 -17.47 -1.45
CA THR A 13 2.72 -16.26 -2.12
C THR A 13 1.90 -15.92 -3.36
N GLY A 14 2.15 -14.75 -3.95
CA GLY A 14 1.48 -14.31 -5.18
C GLY A 14 0.29 -13.37 -4.95
N PHE A 15 0.03 -12.98 -3.71
CA PHE A 15 -0.99 -12.01 -3.33
C PHE A 15 -0.33 -10.78 -2.71
N HIS A 16 -0.72 -9.58 -3.13
CA HIS A 16 -0.26 -8.30 -2.57
C HIS A 16 -1.29 -7.68 -1.63
N THR A 17 -2.58 -7.97 -1.81
CA THR A 17 -3.70 -7.41 -1.05
C THR A 17 -4.45 -8.49 -0.29
N SER A 18 -4.92 -8.17 0.92
CA SER A 18 -5.96 -8.92 1.63
C SER A 18 -7.07 -8.01 2.14
N ILE A 19 -8.31 -8.45 1.97
CA ILE A 19 -9.51 -7.84 2.56
C ILE A 19 -10.22 -8.92 3.36
N THR A 20 -10.29 -8.75 4.67
CA THR A 20 -10.95 -9.70 5.57
C THR A 20 -12.15 -9.05 6.23
N THR A 21 -13.30 -9.71 6.17
CA THR A 21 -14.52 -9.31 6.88
C THR A 21 -14.76 -10.26 8.06
N THR A 22 -15.23 -9.72 9.18
CA THR A 22 -15.57 -10.54 10.34
C THR A 22 -16.66 -9.92 11.19
N TYR A 23 -17.43 -10.76 11.90
CA TYR A 23 -18.37 -10.25 12.91
C TYR A 23 -17.63 -9.87 14.18
N SER A 24 -16.98 -10.85 14.82
CA SER A 24 -16.17 -10.63 16.01
C SER A 24 -14.68 -10.71 15.68
N VAL A 25 -13.90 -9.79 16.22
CA VAL A 25 -12.43 -9.78 16.08
C VAL A 25 -11.76 -10.12 17.40
N ASP A 26 -10.71 -10.94 17.33
CA ASP A 26 -9.72 -11.12 18.38
C ASP A 26 -8.43 -10.47 17.87
N ALA A 27 -8.09 -9.31 18.44
CA ALA A 27 -7.00 -8.48 17.93
C ALA A 27 -5.64 -9.16 18.09
N ALA A 28 -5.40 -9.81 19.24
CA ALA A 28 -4.16 -10.53 19.49
C ALA A 28 -3.98 -11.68 18.47
N PHE A 29 -5.06 -12.39 18.17
CA PHE A 29 -5.05 -13.42 17.14
C PHE A 29 -4.83 -12.85 15.73
N TYR A 30 -5.56 -11.79 15.36
CA TYR A 30 -5.43 -11.19 14.03
C TYR A 30 -4.02 -10.62 13.82
N ASP A 31 -3.53 -9.81 14.76
CA ASP A 31 -2.20 -9.21 14.72
C ASP A 31 -1.14 -10.32 14.73
N GLY A 32 -1.10 -11.13 15.79
CA GLY A 32 -0.03 -12.10 16.01
C GLY A 32 0.00 -13.24 15.00
N SER A 33 -1.13 -13.61 14.41
CA SER A 33 -1.23 -14.78 13.52
C SER A 33 -1.57 -14.43 12.07
N LEU A 34 -2.72 -13.81 11.81
CA LEU A 34 -3.23 -13.61 10.45
C LEU A 34 -2.39 -12.57 9.70
N HIS A 35 -2.33 -11.35 10.23
CA HIS A 35 -1.60 -10.24 9.63
C HIS A 35 -0.11 -10.56 9.52
N HIS A 36 0.50 -11.10 10.59
CA HIS A 36 1.91 -11.52 10.54
C HIS A 36 2.17 -12.49 9.38
N ARG A 37 1.35 -13.54 9.25
CA ARG A 37 1.52 -14.52 8.17
C ARG A 37 1.29 -13.90 6.78
N LEU A 38 0.27 -13.08 6.61
CA LEU A 38 0.02 -12.37 5.34
C LEU A 38 1.26 -11.59 4.89
N ARG A 39 1.84 -10.78 5.78
CA ARG A 39 3.06 -10.00 5.48
C ARG A 39 4.28 -10.88 5.22
N SER A 40 4.49 -11.91 6.02
CA SER A 40 5.61 -12.86 5.83
C SER A 40 5.59 -13.56 4.47
N TYR A 41 4.44 -13.63 3.80
CA TYR A 41 4.29 -14.20 2.45
C TYR A 41 4.00 -13.15 1.36
N GLY A 42 4.29 -11.88 1.65
CA GLY A 42 4.31 -10.78 0.67
C GLY A 42 2.99 -10.05 0.44
N CYS A 43 1.95 -10.35 1.25
CA CYS A 43 0.66 -9.68 1.20
C CYS A 43 0.63 -8.51 2.20
N ASP A 44 0.89 -7.30 1.71
CA ASP A 44 1.16 -6.12 2.55
C ASP A 44 0.00 -5.11 2.56
N ASN A 45 -0.83 -5.10 1.52
CA ASN A 45 -2.00 -4.24 1.47
C ASN A 45 -3.16 -4.90 2.22
N ASN A 46 -3.14 -4.81 3.56
CA ASN A 46 -4.11 -5.50 4.41
C ASN A 46 -5.22 -4.56 4.91
N ILE A 47 -6.47 -5.03 4.80
CA ILE A 47 -7.69 -4.35 5.24
C ILE A 47 -8.53 -5.33 6.07
N LEU A 48 -8.91 -4.92 7.27
CA LEU A 48 -9.82 -5.65 8.16
C LEU A 48 -11.11 -4.84 8.35
N MET A 49 -12.24 -5.48 8.10
CA MET A 49 -13.58 -4.92 8.29
C MET A 49 -14.28 -5.74 9.38
N ALA A 50 -14.73 -5.08 10.44
CA ALA A 50 -15.38 -5.73 11.58
C ALA A 50 -16.73 -5.08 11.89
N ASP A 51 -17.67 -5.84 12.47
CA ASP A 51 -18.89 -5.26 13.03
C ASP A 51 -18.53 -4.20 14.09
N ALA A 52 -19.09 -3.00 13.94
CA ALA A 52 -18.73 -1.87 14.78
C ALA A 52 -19.01 -2.10 16.27
N ASN A 53 -20.10 -2.81 16.61
CA ASN A 53 -20.45 -3.08 18.00
C ASN A 53 -19.54 -4.15 18.60
N MET A 54 -19.22 -5.19 17.83
CA MET A 54 -18.29 -6.22 18.29
C MET A 54 -16.86 -5.70 18.40
N LEU A 55 -16.43 -4.86 17.46
CA LEU A 55 -15.13 -4.21 17.51
C LEU A 55 -15.03 -3.30 18.74
N GLN A 56 -16.06 -2.51 19.05
CA GLN A 56 -16.07 -1.70 20.27
C GLN A 56 -15.90 -2.56 21.53
N ARG A 57 -16.60 -3.69 21.62
CA ARG A 57 -16.46 -4.61 22.77
C ARG A 57 -15.03 -5.14 22.87
N ALA A 58 -14.41 -5.50 21.75
CA ALA A 58 -13.02 -5.95 21.72
C ALA A 58 -12.05 -4.84 22.15
N ILE A 59 -12.21 -3.61 21.65
CA ILE A 59 -11.39 -2.46 22.04
C ILE A 59 -11.53 -2.17 23.54
N ALA A 60 -12.74 -2.26 24.10
CA ALA A 60 -12.99 -2.01 25.51
C ALA A 60 -12.40 -3.10 26.43
N GLN A 61 -12.27 -4.33 25.94
CA GLN A 61 -11.77 -5.47 26.71
C GLN A 61 -10.25 -5.59 26.67
N THR A 62 -9.63 -5.42 25.50
CA THR A 62 -8.19 -5.63 25.27
C THR A 62 -7.60 -4.59 24.31
N PRO A 63 -7.60 -3.29 24.67
CA PRO A 63 -7.12 -2.22 23.79
C PRO A 63 -5.67 -2.41 23.34
N GLU A 64 -4.80 -2.91 24.21
CA GLU A 64 -3.39 -3.19 23.95
C GLU A 64 -3.16 -4.27 22.88
N SER A 65 -4.16 -5.14 22.65
CA SER A 65 -4.08 -6.20 21.64
C SER A 65 -4.17 -5.69 20.20
N PHE A 66 -4.50 -4.41 20.00
CA PHE A 66 -4.60 -3.75 18.69
C PHE A 66 -3.33 -2.99 18.30
N ALA A 67 -2.16 -3.41 18.78
CA ALA A 67 -0.88 -2.70 18.62
C ALA A 67 -0.54 -2.26 17.19
N ARG A 68 -1.00 -2.99 16.16
CA ARG A 68 -0.73 -2.69 14.75
C ARG A 68 -1.93 -2.20 13.95
N ALA A 69 -3.10 -2.14 14.58
CA ALA A 69 -4.31 -1.66 13.95
C ALA A 69 -4.20 -0.17 13.61
N GLY A 70 -4.58 0.20 12.40
CA GLY A 70 -4.52 1.58 11.93
C GLY A 70 -3.12 2.04 11.53
N SER A 71 -2.05 1.25 11.76
CA SER A 71 -0.68 1.61 11.33
C SER A 71 -0.07 0.60 10.37
N ALA A 72 -0.28 -0.70 10.58
CA ALA A 72 0.19 -1.76 9.66
C ALA A 72 -0.91 -2.28 8.73
N TYR A 73 -2.16 -2.28 9.20
CA TYR A 73 -3.33 -2.64 8.40
C TYR A 73 -4.48 -1.70 8.69
N ALA A 74 -5.31 -1.44 7.68
CA ALA A 74 -6.48 -0.59 7.86
C ALA A 74 -7.57 -1.35 8.61
N LEU A 75 -8.15 -0.73 9.63
CA LEU A 75 -9.26 -1.29 10.39
C LEU A 75 -10.50 -0.43 10.20
N LEU A 76 -11.58 -1.04 9.70
CA LEU A 76 -12.84 -0.38 9.41
C LEU A 76 -13.98 -0.94 10.27
N PRO A 77 -14.59 -0.10 11.15
CA PRO A 77 -15.85 -0.45 11.81
C PRO A 77 -17.02 -0.33 10.83
N ILE A 78 -17.75 -1.42 10.61
CA ILE A 78 -18.91 -1.43 9.71
C ILE A 78 -20.20 -1.46 10.53
N SER A 79 -21.10 -0.53 10.23
CA SER A 79 -22.43 -0.44 10.82
C SER A 79 -23.50 -0.69 9.77
N VAL A 80 -24.37 -1.66 10.02
CA VAL A 80 -25.57 -1.97 9.21
C VAL A 80 -26.81 -1.99 10.12
N PRO A 81 -28.05 -2.11 9.61
CA PRO A 81 -29.25 -2.12 10.47
C PRO A 81 -29.29 -3.25 11.51
N GLY A 82 -28.75 -4.41 11.15
CA GLY A 82 -28.51 -5.56 12.04
C GLY A 82 -27.01 -5.72 12.34
N ALA A 83 -26.49 -6.93 12.18
CA ALA A 83 -25.08 -7.26 12.35
C ALA A 83 -24.31 -7.25 11.02
N PHE A 84 -23.08 -6.71 11.01
CA PHE A 84 -22.15 -6.95 9.92
C PHE A 84 -21.53 -8.34 10.11
N HIS A 85 -22.11 -9.34 9.47
CA HIS A 85 -21.80 -10.73 9.73
C HIS A 85 -21.10 -11.53 8.60
N PRO A 86 -20.65 -10.94 7.46
CA PRO A 86 -19.93 -11.74 6.47
C PRO A 86 -18.55 -12.19 7.01
N LYS A 87 -18.14 -13.42 6.68
CA LYS A 87 -16.77 -13.91 6.90
C LYS A 87 -16.13 -14.28 5.56
N VAL A 88 -15.68 -13.23 4.88
CA VAL A 88 -15.06 -13.26 3.56
C VAL A 88 -13.60 -12.85 3.71
N SER A 89 -12.69 -13.66 3.18
CA SER A 89 -11.27 -13.35 3.05
C SER A 89 -10.91 -13.32 1.57
N ILE A 90 -10.73 -12.12 1.03
CA ILE A 90 -10.30 -11.87 -0.35
C ILE A 90 -8.79 -11.65 -0.35
N ARG A 91 -8.07 -12.32 -1.24
CA ARG A 91 -6.65 -12.08 -1.51
C ARG A 91 -6.44 -11.87 -3.00
N LEU A 92 -5.75 -10.81 -3.36
CA LEU A 92 -5.57 -10.38 -4.74
C LEU A 92 -4.08 -10.25 -5.07
N GLY A 93 -3.73 -10.71 -6.27
CA GLY A 93 -2.41 -10.61 -6.89
C GLY A 93 -2.52 -10.16 -8.34
N SER A 94 -1.40 -9.90 -9.00
CA SER A 94 -1.35 -9.53 -10.43
C SER A 94 -1.84 -10.65 -11.35
N ASP A 95 -1.59 -11.89 -10.94
CA ASP A 95 -1.84 -13.09 -11.73
C ASP A 95 -2.63 -14.14 -10.95
N ALA A 96 -3.25 -13.74 -9.83
CA ALA A 96 -3.97 -14.64 -8.96
C ALA A 96 -5.06 -13.93 -8.16
N GLY A 97 -6.10 -14.67 -7.81
CA GLY A 97 -7.13 -14.26 -6.86
C GLY A 97 -7.58 -15.45 -6.03
N CYS A 98 -7.87 -15.22 -4.76
CA CYS A 98 -8.38 -16.26 -3.86
C CYS A 98 -9.42 -15.63 -2.94
N VAL A 99 -10.60 -16.24 -2.88
CA VAL A 99 -11.68 -15.86 -1.97
C VAL A 99 -12.05 -17.07 -1.12
N ILE A 100 -12.04 -16.87 0.20
CA ILE A 100 -12.60 -17.82 1.15
C ILE A 100 -13.84 -17.20 1.77
N ILE A 101 -14.95 -17.93 1.74
CA ILE A 101 -16.23 -17.53 2.34
C ILE A 101 -16.68 -18.66 3.26
N GLY A 102 -17.15 -18.33 4.45
CA GLY A 102 -17.62 -19.36 5.38
C GLY A 102 -18.22 -18.83 6.67
N SER A 103 -18.18 -19.67 7.70
CA SER A 103 -18.73 -19.38 9.03
C SER A 103 -17.67 -18.90 10.05
N ALA A 104 -16.37 -18.97 9.70
CA ALA A 104 -15.25 -18.73 10.61
C ALA A 104 -14.96 -17.23 10.84
N ASN A 105 -15.22 -16.73 12.05
CA ASN A 105 -14.75 -15.39 12.44
C ASN A 105 -13.22 -15.35 12.58
N ALA A 106 -12.60 -14.18 12.42
CA ALA A 106 -11.16 -13.96 12.59
C ALA A 106 -10.78 -13.99 14.09
N THR A 107 -10.91 -15.16 14.70
CA THR A 107 -10.66 -15.45 16.11
C THR A 107 -9.96 -16.79 16.25
N ALA A 108 -9.21 -16.99 17.34
CA ALA A 108 -8.58 -18.28 17.63
C ALA A 108 -9.60 -19.43 17.67
N ALA A 109 -10.81 -19.17 18.18
CA ALA A 109 -11.89 -20.14 18.20
C ALA A 109 -12.37 -20.50 16.79
N GLY A 110 -12.64 -19.51 15.93
CA GLY A 110 -13.09 -19.75 14.56
C GLY A 110 -12.06 -20.52 13.71
N TRP A 111 -10.77 -20.20 13.84
CA TRP A 111 -9.73 -20.81 12.99
C TRP A 111 -9.12 -22.09 13.56
N GLY A 112 -9.20 -22.30 14.89
CA GLY A 112 -8.55 -23.41 15.57
C GLY A 112 -9.48 -24.41 16.25
N ARG A 113 -10.60 -23.95 16.85
CA ARG A 113 -11.39 -24.73 17.82
C ARG A 113 -12.79 -25.13 17.35
N ASN A 114 -13.51 -24.28 16.66
CA ASN A 114 -14.87 -24.57 16.20
C ASN A 114 -14.84 -25.53 15.00
N ARG A 115 -15.97 -26.18 14.71
CA ARG A 115 -16.23 -26.79 13.39
C ARG A 115 -16.89 -25.75 12.53
N GLU A 116 -16.13 -25.23 11.57
CA GLU A 116 -16.56 -24.23 10.62
C GLU A 116 -16.69 -24.86 9.24
N ILE A 117 -17.53 -24.27 8.39
CA ILE A 117 -17.61 -24.58 6.97
C ILE A 117 -17.07 -23.40 6.17
N VAL A 118 -16.25 -23.70 5.16
CA VAL A 118 -15.66 -22.71 4.27
C VAL A 118 -15.65 -23.25 2.85
N GLY A 119 -15.85 -22.37 1.88
CA GLY A 119 -15.60 -22.63 0.47
C GLY A 119 -14.48 -21.74 -0.02
N GLN A 120 -13.67 -22.27 -0.93
CA GLN A 120 -12.55 -21.57 -1.55
C GLN A 120 -12.80 -21.47 -3.05
N ILE A 121 -12.64 -20.26 -3.56
CA ILE A 121 -12.71 -19.95 -4.98
C ILE A 121 -11.35 -19.33 -5.34
N GLU A 122 -10.66 -19.91 -6.30
CA GLU A 122 -9.33 -19.44 -6.68
C GLU A 122 -9.15 -19.35 -8.18
N TRP A 123 -8.28 -18.44 -8.59
CA TRP A 123 -7.86 -18.27 -9.95
C TRP A 123 -6.36 -17.98 -9.99
N TRP A 124 -5.68 -18.55 -10.99
CA TRP A 124 -4.26 -18.32 -11.27
C TRP A 124 -4.07 -18.22 -12.78
N ARG A 125 -3.46 -17.14 -13.28
CA ARG A 125 -3.26 -16.90 -14.72
C ARG A 125 -2.54 -18.06 -15.42
N LYS A 126 -1.58 -18.69 -14.74
CA LYS A 126 -0.74 -19.76 -15.28
C LYS A 126 -1.34 -21.17 -15.12
N ARG A 127 -2.51 -21.31 -14.50
CA ARG A 127 -3.18 -22.61 -14.40
C ARG A 127 -4.20 -22.73 -15.52
N ASP A 128 -4.19 -23.90 -16.15
CA ASP A 128 -5.24 -24.30 -17.08
C ASP A 128 -6.39 -24.89 -16.27
N ASP A 129 -7.47 -24.12 -16.16
CA ASP A 129 -8.67 -24.45 -15.38
C ASP A 129 -9.89 -24.10 -16.23
N GLU A 130 -10.69 -25.10 -16.56
CA GLU A 130 -11.90 -24.96 -17.39
C GLU A 130 -12.90 -23.98 -16.77
N ASP A 131 -12.90 -23.87 -15.43
CA ASP A 131 -13.80 -23.00 -14.66
C ASP A 131 -13.14 -21.64 -14.31
N ALA A 132 -11.97 -21.33 -14.87
CA ALA A 132 -11.22 -20.10 -14.58
C ALA A 132 -12.05 -18.82 -14.73
N ASN A 133 -12.94 -18.77 -15.73
CA ASN A 133 -13.80 -17.60 -15.94
C ASN A 133 -14.83 -17.44 -14.82
N ALA A 134 -15.45 -18.54 -14.40
CA ALA A 134 -16.41 -18.55 -13.30
C ALA A 134 -15.72 -18.15 -11.98
N SER A 135 -14.53 -18.70 -11.71
CA SER A 135 -13.72 -18.33 -10.55
C SER A 135 -13.41 -16.84 -10.50
N ARG A 136 -12.97 -16.24 -11.62
CA ARG A 136 -12.69 -14.80 -11.67
C ARG A 136 -13.95 -13.94 -11.43
N GLN A 137 -15.07 -14.31 -12.03
CA GLN A 137 -16.35 -13.59 -11.85
C GLN A 137 -16.86 -13.66 -10.41
N LEU A 138 -16.72 -14.81 -9.74
CA LEU A 138 -17.07 -14.94 -8.32
C LEU A 138 -16.12 -14.12 -7.42
N ILE A 139 -14.82 -14.08 -7.74
CA ILE A 139 -13.86 -13.23 -7.01
C ILE A 139 -14.22 -11.75 -7.19
N ARG A 140 -14.60 -11.34 -8.41
CA ARG A 140 -15.11 -9.99 -8.68
C ARG A 140 -16.37 -9.70 -7.87
N LYS A 141 -17.36 -10.60 -7.86
CA LYS A 141 -18.59 -10.45 -7.08
C LYS A 141 -18.32 -10.29 -5.58
N ALA A 142 -17.35 -11.03 -5.02
CA ALA A 142 -16.95 -10.88 -3.63
C ALA A 142 -16.30 -9.51 -3.35
N PHE A 143 -15.47 -9.01 -4.26
CA PHE A 143 -14.89 -7.68 -4.16
C PHE A 143 -15.95 -6.58 -4.27
N ASP A 144 -16.82 -6.66 -5.26
CA ASP A 144 -17.91 -5.70 -5.48
C ASP A 144 -18.88 -5.65 -4.30
N TYR A 145 -19.07 -6.76 -3.59
CA TYR A 145 -19.85 -6.79 -2.36
C TYR A 145 -19.22 -5.95 -1.25
N VAL A 146 -17.90 -6.02 -1.04
CA VAL A 146 -17.23 -5.29 0.05
C VAL A 146 -16.85 -3.86 -0.32
N ALA A 147 -16.64 -3.58 -1.61
CA ALA A 147 -16.09 -2.33 -2.10
C ALA A 147 -16.91 -1.06 -1.76
N PRO A 148 -18.26 -1.07 -1.69
CA PRO A 148 -19.04 0.08 -1.23
C PRO A 148 -18.60 0.57 0.15
N TRP A 149 -18.45 -0.33 1.14
CA TRP A 149 -18.00 0.05 2.48
C TRP A 149 -16.55 0.57 2.49
N LEU A 150 -15.69 0.05 1.61
CA LEU A 150 -14.30 0.54 1.48
C LEU A 150 -14.28 1.96 0.90
N ARG A 151 -15.10 2.23 -0.12
CA ARG A 151 -15.20 3.57 -0.75
C ARG A 151 -15.86 4.59 0.17
N ASP A 152 -16.88 4.17 0.92
CA ASP A 152 -17.63 5.03 1.84
C ASP A 152 -16.87 5.30 3.15
N ALA A 153 -15.74 4.62 3.40
CA ALA A 153 -14.92 4.83 4.59
C ALA A 153 -14.37 6.26 4.71
N GLY A 154 -14.23 7.00 3.60
CA GLY A 154 -13.80 8.40 3.60
C GLY A 154 -12.37 8.63 4.14
N LEU A 155 -11.49 7.64 4.01
CA LEU A 155 -10.08 7.71 4.43
C LEU A 155 -9.16 7.82 3.20
N GLU A 156 -8.19 8.72 3.23
CA GLU A 156 -7.20 8.85 2.14
C GLU A 156 -6.31 7.61 2.05
N ALA A 157 -5.95 7.01 3.19
CA ALA A 157 -5.27 5.73 3.23
C ALA A 157 -6.07 4.63 2.51
N MET A 158 -7.39 4.59 2.71
CA MET A 158 -8.24 3.59 2.06
C MET A 158 -8.32 3.81 0.55
N LYS A 159 -8.40 5.07 0.12
CA LYS A 159 -8.36 5.44 -1.29
C LYS A 159 -7.07 4.96 -1.97
N ARG A 160 -5.91 5.21 -1.34
CA ARG A 160 -4.61 4.69 -1.83
C ARG A 160 -4.59 3.16 -1.88
N LYS A 161 -5.12 2.49 -0.86
CA LYS A 161 -5.20 1.02 -0.84
C LYS A 161 -6.08 0.47 -1.96
N LEU A 162 -7.17 1.16 -2.32
CA LEU A 162 -8.01 0.82 -3.47
C LEU A 162 -7.29 1.09 -4.80
N ASP A 163 -6.58 2.21 -4.92
CA ASP A 163 -5.75 2.52 -6.11
C ASP A 163 -4.69 1.43 -6.34
N LEU A 164 -4.07 0.89 -5.28
CA LEU A 164 -3.15 -0.24 -5.36
C LEU A 164 -3.83 -1.51 -5.89
N ILE A 165 -5.08 -1.77 -5.46
CA ILE A 165 -5.85 -2.92 -5.95
C ILE A 165 -6.17 -2.76 -7.42
N GLU A 166 -6.65 -1.59 -7.84
CA GLU A 166 -6.96 -1.27 -9.23
C GLU A 166 -5.73 -1.41 -10.13
N ARG A 167 -4.57 -0.91 -9.68
CA ARG A 167 -3.30 -1.01 -10.40
C ARG A 167 -2.77 -2.43 -10.46
N ASP A 168 -2.64 -3.10 -9.32
CA ASP A 168 -1.89 -4.35 -9.21
C ASP A 168 -2.75 -5.61 -9.39
N ALA A 169 -4.08 -5.47 -9.46
CA ALA A 169 -5.02 -6.56 -9.76
C ALA A 169 -5.96 -6.16 -10.91
N ALA A 170 -5.43 -5.49 -11.95
CA ALA A 170 -6.19 -4.98 -13.10
C ALA A 170 -7.16 -6.00 -13.72
N TRP A 171 -6.78 -7.29 -13.76
CA TRP A 171 -7.63 -8.39 -14.27
C TRP A 171 -9.00 -8.45 -13.59
N LEU A 172 -9.12 -8.00 -12.33
CA LEU A 172 -10.39 -7.99 -11.59
C LEU A 172 -11.39 -7.01 -12.22
N PHE A 173 -10.88 -5.92 -12.80
CA PHE A 173 -11.66 -4.81 -13.34
C PHE A 173 -11.92 -4.93 -14.84
N GLU A 174 -11.20 -5.84 -15.52
CA GLU A 174 -11.41 -6.19 -16.94
C GLU A 174 -12.58 -7.16 -17.16
N ILE A 175 -13.20 -7.65 -16.07
CA ILE A 175 -14.23 -8.68 -16.10
C ILE A 175 -15.57 -8.07 -15.72
N ASP A 176 -16.61 -8.51 -16.42
CA ASP A 176 -17.99 -8.12 -16.13
C ASP A 176 -18.45 -8.60 -14.75
N GLY A 177 -19.36 -7.85 -14.14
CA GLY A 177 -20.00 -8.24 -12.89
C GLY A 177 -20.82 -9.53 -13.04
N ASN A 178 -21.02 -10.24 -11.92
CA ASN A 178 -21.81 -11.48 -11.91
C ASN A 178 -23.15 -11.30 -11.18
N ASP A 179 -24.23 -11.26 -11.94
CA ASP A 179 -25.59 -11.08 -11.42
C ASP A 179 -26.41 -12.39 -11.38
N ALA A 180 -25.83 -13.51 -11.81
CA ALA A 180 -26.52 -14.80 -11.91
C ALA A 180 -25.66 -15.99 -11.44
N PRO A 181 -26.25 -17.16 -11.19
CA PRO A 181 -25.48 -18.37 -10.97
C PRO A 181 -24.66 -18.78 -12.19
N LEU A 182 -23.43 -19.23 -11.94
CA LEU A 182 -22.48 -19.64 -12.97
C LEU A 182 -22.46 -21.16 -13.08
N ALA A 183 -22.47 -21.66 -14.31
CA ALA A 183 -22.29 -23.08 -14.59
C ALA A 183 -20.81 -23.45 -14.56
N LEU A 184 -20.53 -24.59 -13.94
CA LEU A 184 -19.20 -25.21 -13.92
C LEU A 184 -19.13 -26.34 -14.96
N SER A 185 -17.92 -26.75 -15.29
CA SER A 185 -17.59 -27.83 -16.23
C SER A 185 -18.27 -29.16 -15.89
N ASP A 186 -18.51 -29.43 -14.60
CA ASP A 186 -19.21 -30.61 -14.09
C ASP A 186 -20.75 -30.54 -14.20
N GLY A 187 -21.29 -29.46 -14.76
CA GLY A 187 -22.73 -29.20 -14.90
C GLY A 187 -23.41 -28.70 -13.62
N SER A 188 -22.67 -28.53 -12.52
CA SER A 188 -23.16 -27.90 -11.30
C SER A 188 -23.25 -26.37 -11.47
N LEU A 189 -24.03 -25.72 -10.60
CA LEU A 189 -24.02 -24.25 -10.51
C LEU A 189 -23.34 -23.78 -9.24
N VAL A 190 -22.79 -22.56 -9.28
CA VAL A 190 -22.25 -21.84 -8.14
C VAL A 190 -22.64 -20.37 -8.19
N ASP A 191 -22.91 -19.78 -7.03
CA ASP A 191 -23.06 -18.33 -6.88
C ASP A 191 -22.68 -17.86 -5.48
N LEU A 192 -22.53 -16.55 -5.31
CA LEU A 192 -22.44 -15.89 -4.00
C LEU A 192 -23.76 -15.17 -3.69
N LEU A 193 -24.39 -15.55 -2.58
CA LEU A 193 -25.56 -14.86 -2.03
C LEU A 193 -25.09 -13.86 -0.98
N CYS A 194 -24.82 -12.63 -1.44
CA CYS A 194 -24.38 -11.52 -0.60
C CYS A 194 -25.56 -10.61 -0.24
N GLU A 195 -25.75 -10.30 1.03
CA GLU A 195 -26.76 -9.39 1.56
C GLU A 195 -26.06 -8.22 2.24
N ALA A 196 -26.49 -6.99 1.96
CA ALA A 196 -25.87 -5.77 2.51
C ALA A 196 -26.68 -5.14 3.65
N GLY A 197 -27.89 -5.66 3.95
CA GLY A 197 -28.81 -5.11 4.93
C GLY A 197 -29.45 -3.80 4.47
N LYS A 198 -29.65 -3.62 3.15
CA LYS A 198 -30.09 -2.36 2.53
C LYS A 198 -31.53 -2.37 2.01
N GLY A 199 -32.34 -3.36 2.41
CA GLY A 199 -33.75 -3.42 2.00
C GLY A 199 -34.01 -4.18 0.68
N GLU A 200 -33.00 -4.88 0.15
CA GLU A 200 -33.12 -5.70 -1.06
C GLU A 200 -33.72 -7.09 -0.76
N ALA A 201 -33.95 -7.88 -1.82
CA ALA A 201 -34.41 -9.25 -1.67
C ALA A 201 -33.37 -10.11 -0.92
N GLY A 202 -33.77 -10.60 0.25
CA GLY A 202 -32.92 -11.41 1.12
C GLY A 202 -32.43 -12.72 0.49
N ILE A 203 -31.54 -13.40 1.22
CA ILE A 203 -31.00 -14.72 0.83
C ILE A 203 -32.14 -15.73 0.62
N LEU A 204 -33.18 -15.71 1.47
CA LEU A 204 -34.33 -16.62 1.34
C LEU A 204 -35.04 -16.46 0.01
N THR A 205 -35.44 -15.23 -0.33
CA THR A 205 -36.18 -14.94 -1.57
C THR A 205 -35.37 -15.29 -2.81
N ARG A 206 -34.06 -14.98 -2.80
CA ARG A 206 -33.14 -15.37 -3.88
C ARG A 206 -33.01 -16.88 -3.99
N LEU A 207 -32.86 -17.59 -2.86
CA LEU A 207 -32.77 -19.04 -2.83
C LEU A 207 -34.06 -19.71 -3.33
N ALA A 208 -35.23 -19.20 -2.94
CA ALA A 208 -36.52 -19.68 -3.44
C ALA A 208 -36.62 -19.50 -4.96
N GLY A 209 -36.15 -18.37 -5.49
CA GLY A 209 -36.05 -18.15 -6.95
C GLY A 209 -35.13 -19.15 -7.65
N LEU A 210 -34.04 -19.57 -7.00
CA LEU A 210 -33.08 -20.55 -7.54
C LEU A 210 -33.60 -21.99 -7.52
N VAL A 211 -34.38 -22.36 -6.50
CA VAL A 211 -35.09 -23.65 -6.42
C VAL A 211 -36.26 -23.68 -7.42
N GLY A 212 -36.93 -22.53 -7.59
CA GLY A 212 -38.08 -22.39 -8.47
C GLY A 212 -39.32 -23.09 -7.92
N THR A 213 -40.19 -23.55 -8.81
CA THR A 213 -41.47 -24.20 -8.46
C THR A 213 -41.36 -25.72 -8.31
N VAL A 214 -40.14 -26.26 -8.23
CA VAL A 214 -39.91 -27.70 -8.15
C VAL A 214 -40.27 -28.20 -6.74
N PRO A 215 -41.01 -29.31 -6.59
CA PRO A 215 -41.32 -29.86 -5.28
C PRO A 215 -40.06 -30.19 -4.47
N VAL A 216 -40.00 -29.67 -3.24
CA VAL A 216 -38.92 -29.95 -2.30
C VAL A 216 -39.23 -31.25 -1.56
N THR A 217 -38.40 -32.25 -1.76
CA THR A 217 -38.53 -33.54 -1.07
C THR A 217 -38.03 -33.45 0.37
N ARG A 218 -36.98 -32.67 0.61
CA ARG A 218 -36.40 -32.54 1.95
C ARG A 218 -35.70 -31.20 2.15
N LEU A 219 -35.95 -30.57 3.30
CA LEU A 219 -35.21 -29.42 3.81
C LEU A 219 -34.35 -29.85 5.00
N ILE A 220 -33.03 -29.70 4.90
CA ILE A 220 -32.10 -29.92 6.01
C ILE A 220 -31.50 -28.57 6.42
N VAL A 221 -31.62 -28.24 7.70
CA VAL A 221 -31.13 -26.98 8.26
C VAL A 221 -30.10 -27.28 9.34
N MET A 222 -28.91 -26.69 9.20
CA MET A 222 -27.84 -26.68 10.20
C MET A 222 -27.57 -25.24 10.60
N SER A 223 -27.80 -24.91 11.87
CA SER A 223 -27.48 -23.60 12.43
C SER A 223 -27.15 -23.70 13.91
N PRO A 224 -26.11 -23.01 14.40
CA PRO A 224 -25.83 -22.93 15.82
C PRO A 224 -26.73 -21.94 16.56
N TYR A 225 -27.35 -21.00 15.82
CA TYR A 225 -28.17 -19.95 16.39
C TYR A 225 -29.43 -19.76 15.56
N TRP A 226 -30.51 -19.49 16.26
CA TRP A 226 -31.86 -19.35 15.73
C TRP A 226 -32.48 -18.09 16.35
N ASP A 227 -33.41 -17.45 15.65
CA ASP A 227 -34.23 -16.40 16.23
C ASP A 227 -35.29 -17.00 17.17
N ALA A 228 -35.74 -16.23 18.16
CA ALA A 228 -36.55 -16.74 19.27
C ALA A 228 -37.89 -17.36 18.80
N ASN A 229 -38.48 -16.81 17.74
CA ASN A 229 -39.76 -17.26 17.19
C ASN A 229 -39.60 -18.24 16.02
N LEU A 230 -38.36 -18.55 15.63
CA LEU A 230 -38.03 -19.38 14.46
C LEU A 230 -38.57 -18.81 13.14
N ASP A 231 -38.76 -17.49 13.05
CA ASP A 231 -39.28 -16.79 11.87
C ASP A 231 -38.45 -17.11 10.63
N GLY A 232 -37.12 -17.22 10.75
CA GLY A 232 -36.25 -17.63 9.63
C GLY A 232 -36.53 -19.04 9.14
N LEU A 233 -36.74 -19.99 10.05
CA LEU A 233 -37.06 -21.38 9.71
C LEU A 233 -38.48 -21.51 9.13
N LEU A 234 -39.46 -20.84 9.74
CA LEU A 234 -40.83 -20.81 9.28
C LEU A 234 -40.94 -20.19 7.89
N GLY A 235 -40.19 -19.11 7.62
CA GLY A 235 -40.09 -18.51 6.29
C GLY A 235 -39.56 -19.49 5.24
N LEU A 236 -38.51 -20.27 5.57
CA LEU A 236 -37.99 -21.29 4.66
C LEU A 236 -39.02 -22.39 4.39
N ILE A 237 -39.75 -22.83 5.42
CA ILE A 237 -40.79 -23.85 5.30
C ILE A 237 -41.95 -23.35 4.43
N ASP A 238 -42.40 -22.11 4.63
CA ASP A 238 -43.48 -21.52 3.84
C ASP A 238 -43.09 -21.35 2.36
N ALA A 239 -41.87 -20.86 2.11
CA ALA A 239 -41.36 -20.65 0.76
C ALA A 239 -41.11 -21.95 -0.01
N MET A 240 -40.61 -22.99 0.67
CA MET A 240 -40.15 -24.23 0.02
C MET A 240 -41.17 -25.38 0.07
N ARG A 241 -42.10 -25.35 1.04
CA ARG A 241 -43.11 -26.40 1.30
C ARG A 241 -42.52 -27.83 1.25
N PRO A 242 -41.48 -28.13 2.05
CA PRO A 242 -40.79 -29.41 2.00
C PRO A 242 -41.67 -30.57 2.49
N GLN A 243 -41.50 -31.75 1.90
CA GLN A 243 -42.17 -32.98 2.38
C GLN A 243 -41.57 -33.49 3.70
N GLU A 244 -40.26 -33.35 3.88
CA GLU A 244 -39.55 -33.70 5.12
C GLU A 244 -38.70 -32.52 5.61
N ILE A 245 -38.75 -32.21 6.90
CA ILE A 245 -37.92 -31.20 7.55
C ILE A 245 -36.96 -31.90 8.51
N ILE A 246 -35.66 -31.61 8.37
CA ILE A 246 -34.62 -32.12 9.26
C ILE A 246 -33.83 -30.96 9.86
N ILE A 247 -33.77 -30.94 11.18
CA ILE A 247 -32.95 -29.99 11.95
C ILE A 247 -31.73 -30.75 12.46
N ALA A 248 -30.57 -30.42 11.90
CA ALA A 248 -29.30 -31.07 12.20
C ALA A 248 -28.56 -30.30 13.30
N LEU A 249 -28.29 -30.97 14.44
CA LEU A 249 -27.71 -30.36 15.65
C LEU A 249 -26.47 -31.12 16.12
N SER A 250 -25.72 -30.52 17.05
CA SER A 250 -24.56 -31.19 17.66
C SER A 250 -24.98 -32.39 18.51
N ALA A 251 -24.26 -33.51 18.36
CA ALA A 251 -24.53 -34.74 19.10
C ALA A 251 -24.30 -34.63 20.63
N HIS A 252 -23.40 -33.75 21.09
CA HIS A 252 -23.03 -33.67 22.52
C HIS A 252 -23.95 -32.74 23.33
N ARG A 253 -24.50 -31.71 22.68
CA ARG A 253 -25.44 -30.76 23.28
C ARG A 253 -26.32 -30.16 22.18
N PRO A 254 -27.43 -30.83 21.79
CA PRO A 254 -28.30 -30.36 20.74
C PRO A 254 -29.16 -29.19 21.23
N GLU A 255 -28.61 -27.99 21.14
CA GLU A 255 -29.27 -26.75 21.54
C GLU A 255 -30.28 -26.27 20.47
N PHE A 256 -31.49 -25.93 20.92
CA PHE A 256 -32.58 -25.43 20.06
C PHE A 256 -33.57 -24.54 20.86
N PRO A 257 -34.26 -23.56 20.24
CA PRO A 257 -35.31 -22.78 20.90
C PRO A 257 -36.54 -23.64 21.22
N LEU A 258 -36.63 -24.15 22.45
CA LEU A 258 -37.73 -25.02 22.86
C LEU A 258 -39.09 -24.32 22.86
N ASP A 259 -39.13 -23.01 23.13
CA ASP A 259 -40.36 -22.21 23.13
C ASP A 259 -40.99 -22.09 21.73
N GLY A 260 -40.17 -22.18 20.68
CA GLY A 260 -40.61 -22.13 19.28
C GLY A 260 -41.02 -23.50 18.71
N LEU A 261 -40.74 -24.61 19.40
CA LEU A 261 -41.10 -25.97 18.93
C LEU A 261 -42.59 -26.14 18.56
N PRO A 262 -43.57 -25.57 19.31
CA PRO A 262 -44.98 -25.67 18.94
C PRO A 262 -45.36 -24.94 17.65
N LEU A 263 -44.51 -24.02 17.17
CA LEU A 263 -44.78 -23.20 15.99
C LEU A 263 -44.42 -23.90 14.68
N ILE A 264 -43.46 -24.84 14.73
CA ILE A 264 -42.98 -25.53 13.53
C ILE A 264 -43.81 -26.78 13.22
N PRO A 265 -44.01 -27.14 11.93
CA PRO A 265 -44.54 -28.44 11.53
C PRO A 265 -43.68 -29.60 12.04
N ASP A 266 -44.17 -30.83 11.86
CA ASP A 266 -43.44 -32.01 12.31
C ASP A 266 -42.05 -32.10 11.66
N ALA A 267 -41.02 -31.93 12.49
CA ALA A 267 -39.62 -31.93 12.09
C ALA A 267 -38.86 -33.07 12.78
N ARG A 268 -37.96 -33.69 12.02
CA ARG A 268 -37.00 -34.69 12.51
C ARG A 268 -35.75 -33.98 13.02
N PHE A 269 -35.29 -34.33 14.22
CA PHE A 269 -34.00 -33.86 14.73
C PHE A 269 -32.95 -34.93 14.49
N ALA A 270 -31.76 -34.53 14.06
CA ALA A 270 -30.66 -35.45 13.76
C ALA A 270 -29.34 -34.94 14.31
N SER A 271 -28.54 -35.87 14.83
CA SER A 271 -27.19 -35.59 15.30
C SER A 271 -26.24 -35.49 14.12
N ILE A 272 -25.41 -34.45 14.10
CA ILE A 272 -24.34 -34.27 13.13
C ILE A 272 -23.12 -35.07 13.58
N PHE A 273 -22.71 -36.02 12.74
CA PHE A 273 -21.41 -36.70 12.85
C PHE A 273 -20.47 -36.24 11.75
N ASP A 274 -19.29 -35.77 12.13
CA ASP A 274 -18.24 -35.27 11.23
C ASP A 274 -16.98 -36.15 11.21
N GLY A 275 -17.04 -37.32 11.87
CA GLY A 275 -15.96 -38.31 11.95
C GLY A 275 -14.84 -37.97 12.94
N ASN A 276 -15.00 -36.96 13.81
CA ASN A 276 -14.05 -36.66 14.88
C ASN A 276 -14.80 -36.11 16.11
N ASP A 277 -15.39 -37.04 16.85
CA ASP A 277 -16.38 -36.90 17.94
C ASP A 277 -15.86 -36.24 19.24
N ARG A 278 -14.69 -35.58 19.20
CA ARG A 278 -14.28 -34.72 20.31
C ARG A 278 -15.23 -33.52 20.35
N ALA A 279 -15.72 -33.17 21.55
CA ALA A 279 -16.70 -32.14 21.93
C ALA A 279 -16.47 -30.69 21.41
N ARG A 280 -16.11 -30.52 20.13
CA ARG A 280 -15.91 -29.23 19.47
C ARG A 280 -17.27 -28.68 19.06
N PHE A 281 -17.47 -27.41 19.34
CA PHE A 281 -18.69 -26.69 18.99
C PHE A 281 -18.87 -26.63 17.47
N ILE A 282 -20.05 -27.04 16.99
CA ILE A 282 -20.45 -26.93 15.58
C ILE A 282 -20.97 -25.53 15.34
N HIS A 283 -20.21 -24.72 14.60
CA HIS A 283 -20.57 -23.34 14.28
C HIS A 283 -20.92 -23.16 12.79
N ALA A 284 -20.66 -24.17 11.96
CA ALA A 284 -21.06 -24.22 10.56
C ALA A 284 -22.57 -23.94 10.40
N LYS A 285 -22.91 -23.17 9.36
CA LYS A 285 -24.30 -22.96 8.94
C LYS A 285 -24.47 -23.46 7.52
N ALA A 286 -25.52 -24.25 7.31
CA ALA A 286 -25.88 -24.69 5.97
C ALA A 286 -27.38 -24.96 5.84
N LEU A 287 -27.90 -24.71 4.65
CA LEU A 287 -29.23 -25.10 4.19
C LEU A 287 -29.04 -26.05 3.02
N LEU A 288 -29.64 -27.24 3.09
CA LEU A 288 -29.67 -28.19 1.98
C LEU A 288 -31.12 -28.49 1.62
N ILE A 289 -31.52 -28.07 0.42
CA ILE A 289 -32.83 -28.29 -0.16
C ILE A 289 -32.71 -29.35 -1.25
N GLN A 290 -33.32 -30.51 -1.01
CA GLN A 290 -33.33 -31.61 -1.97
C GLN A 290 -34.62 -31.57 -2.78
N THR A 291 -34.48 -31.73 -4.09
CA THR A 291 -35.58 -31.90 -5.04
C THR A 291 -35.39 -33.24 -5.76
N GLU A 292 -36.29 -33.58 -6.68
CA GLU A 292 -36.16 -34.80 -7.48
C GLU A 292 -34.87 -34.81 -8.35
N HIS A 293 -34.44 -33.65 -8.83
CA HIS A 293 -33.38 -33.55 -9.83
C HIS A 293 -32.08 -32.91 -9.30
N TRP A 294 -32.19 -32.03 -8.30
CA TRP A 294 -31.06 -31.24 -7.81
C TRP A 294 -31.07 -31.10 -6.29
N ASP A 295 -29.86 -31.06 -5.73
CA ASP A 295 -29.60 -30.65 -4.37
C ASP A 295 -29.11 -29.19 -4.39
N HIS A 296 -29.84 -28.28 -3.73
CA HIS A 296 -29.47 -26.88 -3.58
C HIS A 296 -28.86 -26.67 -2.20
N LEU A 297 -27.59 -26.28 -2.18
CA LEU A 297 -26.81 -26.13 -0.98
C LEU A 297 -26.40 -24.68 -0.80
N VAL A 298 -26.72 -24.10 0.36
CA VAL A 298 -26.23 -22.79 0.80
C VAL A 298 -25.44 -22.96 2.07
N TYR A 299 -24.23 -22.41 2.13
CA TYR A 299 -23.42 -22.41 3.35
C TYR A 299 -22.56 -21.15 3.45
N GLY A 300 -22.30 -20.70 4.67
CA GLY A 300 -21.56 -19.46 4.89
C GLY A 300 -21.83 -18.84 6.24
N SER A 301 -22.07 -17.54 6.22
CA SER A 301 -22.19 -16.72 7.42
C SER A 301 -23.60 -16.68 8.02
N ALA A 302 -24.64 -16.83 7.19
CA ALA A 302 -26.02 -16.66 7.62
C ALA A 302 -26.47 -17.76 8.59
N ASN A 303 -26.99 -17.36 9.75
CA ASN A 303 -27.75 -18.25 10.63
C ASN A 303 -29.17 -18.46 10.07
N CYS A 304 -29.90 -19.43 10.62
CA CYS A 304 -31.32 -19.60 10.30
C CYS A 304 -32.15 -18.63 11.14
N SER A 305 -32.14 -17.36 10.73
CA SER A 305 -32.90 -16.27 11.35
C SER A 305 -33.42 -15.31 10.28
N ASP A 306 -34.50 -14.61 10.58
CA ASP A 306 -35.08 -13.58 9.72
C ASP A 306 -34.13 -12.40 9.47
N ASP A 307 -33.38 -11.95 10.49
CA ASP A 307 -32.40 -10.88 10.37
C ASP A 307 -31.28 -11.23 9.37
N ALA A 308 -30.93 -12.52 9.20
CA ALA A 308 -29.87 -13.00 8.31
C ALA A 308 -30.39 -13.41 6.92
N LEU A 309 -31.51 -14.13 6.87
CA LEU A 309 -32.05 -14.67 5.63
C LEU A 309 -32.96 -13.68 4.90
N GLY A 310 -33.61 -12.77 5.63
CA GLY A 310 -34.80 -12.07 5.16
C GLY A 310 -36.00 -13.00 4.99
N LEU A 311 -37.18 -12.42 4.80
CA LEU A 311 -38.42 -13.12 4.47
C LEU A 311 -39.00 -12.53 3.17
N ALA A 312 -40.10 -13.11 2.69
CA ALA A 312 -40.76 -12.65 1.46
C ALA A 312 -41.24 -11.18 1.54
N ASP A 313 -41.68 -10.75 2.73
CA ASP A 313 -42.25 -9.43 3.02
C ASP A 313 -41.36 -8.58 3.95
N LYS A 314 -40.24 -9.12 4.42
CA LYS A 314 -39.32 -8.48 5.37
C LYS A 314 -37.89 -8.56 4.87
N ALA A 315 -37.26 -7.41 4.64
CA ALA A 315 -35.86 -7.37 4.26
C ALA A 315 -34.95 -7.88 5.40
N ALA A 316 -33.85 -8.53 5.03
CA ALA A 316 -32.78 -8.87 5.96
C ALA A 316 -32.16 -7.59 6.55
N ARG A 317 -31.75 -7.66 7.81
CA ARG A 317 -31.10 -6.54 8.51
C ARG A 317 -29.59 -6.73 8.63
N ASN A 318 -29.12 -7.97 8.71
CA ASN A 318 -27.71 -8.28 8.72
C ASN A 318 -27.12 -8.11 7.32
N ALA A 319 -25.83 -7.79 7.29
CA ALA A 319 -25.02 -8.06 6.11
C ALA A 319 -24.46 -9.49 6.22
N GLU A 320 -24.60 -10.29 5.16
CA GLU A 320 -24.22 -11.71 5.13
C GLU A 320 -23.62 -12.06 3.76
N CYS A 321 -22.83 -13.13 3.72
CA CYS A 321 -22.31 -13.70 2.48
C CYS A 321 -22.23 -15.22 2.60
N SER A 322 -22.87 -15.91 1.66
CA SER A 322 -22.93 -17.37 1.59
C SER A 322 -22.65 -17.87 0.18
N ILE A 323 -22.06 -19.05 0.07
CA ILE A 323 -21.90 -19.74 -1.20
C ILE A 323 -23.15 -20.57 -1.47
N TYR A 324 -23.69 -20.43 -2.67
CA TYR A 324 -24.71 -21.30 -3.23
C TYR A 324 -24.07 -22.32 -4.18
N ARG A 325 -24.54 -23.57 -4.11
CA ARG A 325 -24.24 -24.65 -5.05
C ARG A 325 -25.51 -25.36 -5.48
N ARG A 326 -25.64 -25.66 -6.77
CA ARG A 326 -26.61 -26.63 -7.29
C ARG A 326 -25.88 -27.90 -7.69
N LEU A 327 -26.10 -28.98 -6.97
CA LEU A 327 -25.43 -30.26 -7.12
C LEU A 327 -26.41 -31.32 -7.62
N LYS A 328 -25.88 -32.40 -8.19
CA LYS A 328 -26.69 -33.57 -8.58
C LYS A 328 -27.51 -34.07 -7.38
N ALA A 329 -28.77 -34.44 -7.60
CA ALA A 329 -29.64 -34.98 -6.56
C ALA A 329 -28.95 -36.09 -5.73
N GLY A 330 -29.11 -36.01 -4.42
CA GLY A 330 -28.59 -36.98 -3.46
C GLY A 330 -27.10 -36.86 -3.13
N THR A 331 -26.38 -35.87 -3.68
CA THR A 331 -24.94 -35.69 -3.45
C THR A 331 -24.60 -34.63 -2.39
N GLY A 332 -25.57 -33.81 -1.97
CA GLY A 332 -25.36 -32.64 -1.10
C GLY A 332 -24.82 -32.98 0.29
N LEU A 333 -25.36 -34.00 0.96
CA LEU A 333 -24.85 -34.45 2.26
C LEU A 333 -23.41 -34.97 2.16
N GLY A 334 -23.10 -35.73 1.09
CA GLY A 334 -21.75 -36.21 0.81
C GLY A 334 -20.77 -35.07 0.53
N ALA A 335 -21.21 -34.00 -0.16
CA ALA A 335 -20.42 -32.80 -0.39
C ALA A 335 -20.10 -32.03 0.91
N LEU A 336 -20.99 -32.10 1.91
CA LEU A 336 -20.78 -31.56 3.26
C LEU A 336 -20.05 -32.54 4.20
N GLY A 337 -19.85 -33.79 3.79
CA GLY A 337 -19.19 -34.81 4.61
C GLY A 337 -19.93 -35.07 5.94
N LEU A 338 -21.25 -34.84 5.95
CA LEU A 338 -22.09 -34.98 7.14
C LEU A 338 -22.83 -36.32 7.11
N ASP A 339 -22.86 -36.97 8.26
CA ASP A 339 -23.79 -38.03 8.56
C ASP A 339 -24.84 -37.53 9.56
N ILE A 340 -26.12 -37.68 9.18
CA ILE A 340 -27.31 -37.29 9.95
C ILE A 340 -28.26 -38.49 10.14
N SER A 341 -27.71 -39.71 10.10
CA SER A 341 -28.46 -40.96 10.22
C SER A 341 -29.02 -41.19 11.63
N VAL A 342 -28.37 -40.63 12.67
CA VAL A 342 -28.78 -40.82 14.06
C VAL A 342 -29.83 -39.77 14.45
N PRO A 343 -31.06 -40.19 14.82
CA PRO A 343 -32.08 -39.26 15.29
C PRO A 343 -31.78 -38.73 16.69
N ILE A 344 -32.32 -37.55 17.00
CA ILE A 344 -32.37 -36.98 18.35
C ILE A 344 -33.83 -36.97 18.79
N ASP A 345 -34.14 -37.52 19.97
CA ASP A 345 -35.48 -37.41 20.54
C ASP A 345 -35.70 -35.96 21.03
N ARG A 346 -36.93 -35.44 20.85
CA ARG A 346 -37.27 -34.06 21.27
C ARG A 346 -37.03 -33.79 22.76
N LYS A 347 -37.15 -34.82 23.61
CA LYS A 347 -36.88 -34.74 25.06
C LYS A 347 -35.39 -34.50 25.38
N ASP A 348 -34.50 -34.83 24.45
CA ASP A 348 -33.05 -34.73 24.62
C ASP A 348 -32.50 -33.39 24.07
N LEU A 349 -33.38 -32.50 23.59
CA LEU A 349 -33.02 -31.14 23.18
C LEU A 349 -32.73 -30.26 24.40
N TYR A 350 -31.73 -29.42 24.27
CA TYR A 350 -31.36 -28.43 25.28
C TYR A 350 -31.89 -27.05 24.88
N PRO A 351 -32.36 -26.23 25.83
CA PRO A 351 -32.69 -24.84 25.52
C PRO A 351 -31.44 -24.15 24.99
N GLN A 352 -31.57 -23.45 23.86
CA GLN A 352 -30.50 -22.65 23.32
C GLN A 352 -30.00 -21.67 24.38
N ALA A 353 -28.69 -21.66 24.61
CA ALA A 353 -28.11 -20.67 25.50
C ALA A 353 -28.44 -19.27 24.96
N LYS A 354 -29.03 -18.40 25.79
CA LYS A 354 -29.16 -16.98 25.45
C LYS A 354 -27.76 -16.47 25.13
N GLN A 355 -27.58 -16.07 23.88
CA GLN A 355 -26.34 -15.48 23.45
C GLN A 355 -26.14 -14.21 24.31
N LEU A 356 -24.90 -13.91 24.72
CA LEU A 356 -24.50 -12.65 25.38
C LEU A 356 -24.69 -11.40 24.47
N THR A 357 -25.60 -11.49 23.51
CA THR A 357 -26.10 -10.42 22.64
C THR A 357 -27.35 -9.74 23.23
N ASP A 358 -28.02 -10.36 24.21
CA ASP A 358 -29.18 -9.79 24.93
C ASP A 358 -28.80 -8.76 26.02
N THR A 359 -27.52 -8.57 26.33
CA THR A 359 -27.11 -7.34 27.00
C THR A 359 -27.28 -6.22 25.98
N LYS A 360 -28.39 -5.46 26.13
CA LYS A 360 -28.56 -4.12 25.55
C LYS A 360 -27.17 -3.51 25.43
N SER A 361 -26.69 -3.38 24.19
CA SER A 361 -25.36 -2.85 24.03
C SER A 361 -25.39 -1.45 24.64
N ASP A 362 -24.57 -1.23 25.65
CA ASP A 362 -24.14 0.12 26.04
C ASP A 362 -23.22 0.71 24.94
N ALA A 363 -23.38 0.23 23.70
CA ALA A 363 -22.65 0.68 22.53
C ALA A 363 -23.15 2.07 22.21
N GLY A 364 -22.37 3.07 22.65
CA GLY A 364 -22.51 4.43 22.17
C GLY A 364 -22.59 4.47 20.65
N ILE A 365 -23.22 5.52 20.12
CA ILE A 365 -23.40 5.72 18.67
C ILE A 365 -22.05 5.53 17.97
N PRO A 366 -21.94 4.72 16.90
CA PRO A 366 -20.68 4.56 16.17
C PRO A 366 -20.17 5.91 15.64
N PRO A 367 -18.90 6.29 15.91
CA PRO A 367 -18.39 7.59 15.48
C PRO A 367 -18.25 7.69 13.96
N GLY A 368 -18.14 6.57 13.24
CA GLY A 368 -17.71 6.54 11.84
C GLY A 368 -16.22 6.21 11.77
N THR A 369 -15.47 6.89 10.92
CA THR A 369 -14.04 6.65 10.70
C THR A 369 -13.21 7.87 11.08
N LEU A 370 -12.03 7.64 11.67
CA LEU A 370 -11.05 8.67 11.96
C LEU A 370 -9.70 8.31 11.32
N GLU A 371 -9.02 9.33 10.80
CA GLU A 371 -7.71 9.20 10.16
C GLU A 371 -6.73 10.26 10.67
N ALA A 372 -5.53 9.85 11.04
CA ALA A 372 -4.43 10.73 11.39
C ALA A 372 -3.56 11.01 10.15
N ALA A 373 -3.23 12.29 9.94
CA ALA A 373 -2.29 12.76 8.94
C ALA A 373 -1.33 13.74 9.62
N GLY A 374 -0.17 13.23 10.06
CA GLY A 374 0.73 13.98 10.93
C GLY A 374 0.06 14.30 12.26
N ASN A 375 -0.04 15.59 12.60
CA ASN A 375 -0.71 16.03 13.82
C ASN A 375 -2.21 16.30 13.63
N THR A 376 -2.74 16.15 12.41
CA THR A 376 -4.15 16.41 12.13
C THR A 376 -4.97 15.12 12.20
N ILE A 377 -6.07 15.13 12.95
CA ILE A 377 -7.08 14.08 12.91
C ILE A 377 -8.25 14.52 12.04
N ARG A 378 -8.57 13.76 11.00
CA ARG A 378 -9.77 13.88 10.18
C ARG A 378 -10.83 12.91 10.65
N TRP A 379 -12.08 13.38 10.69
CA TRP A 379 -13.23 12.60 11.11
C TRP A 379 -14.33 12.63 10.05
N THR A 380 -14.77 11.44 9.65
CA THR A 380 -15.93 11.21 8.80
C THR A 380 -17.04 10.59 9.68
N PRO A 381 -18.10 11.36 10.02
CA PRO A 381 -19.16 10.88 10.89
C PRO A 381 -19.92 9.70 10.29
N SER A 382 -20.37 8.80 11.15
CA SER A 382 -21.35 7.77 10.80
C SER A 382 -22.67 8.40 10.35
N ASN A 383 -23.38 7.74 9.44
CA ASN A 383 -24.75 8.12 9.03
C ASN A 383 -25.76 8.08 10.19
N ARG A 384 -25.40 7.50 11.35
CA ARG A 384 -26.21 7.51 12.58
C ARG A 384 -26.08 8.81 13.38
N ILE A 385 -25.13 9.68 13.03
CA ILE A 385 -24.91 10.97 13.69
C ILE A 385 -25.56 12.05 12.83
N THR A 386 -26.66 12.64 13.33
CA THR A 386 -27.43 13.67 12.62
C THR A 386 -26.91 15.09 12.85
N GLU A 387 -26.31 15.34 14.02
CA GLU A 387 -25.79 16.65 14.45
C GLU A 387 -24.30 16.53 14.85
N PRO A 388 -23.39 16.47 13.87
CA PRO A 388 -21.95 16.36 14.11
C PRO A 388 -21.25 17.71 14.39
N GLU A 389 -21.96 18.85 14.33
CA GLU A 389 -21.43 20.18 14.67
C GLU A 389 -21.16 20.30 16.17
N GLY A 390 -20.10 21.04 16.54
CA GLY A 390 -19.70 21.21 17.95
C GLY A 390 -19.11 19.96 18.61
N ALA A 391 -18.86 18.90 17.82
CA ALA A 391 -18.27 17.68 18.33
C ALA A 391 -16.80 17.86 18.75
N VAL A 392 -16.38 17.06 19.72
CA VAL A 392 -15.05 17.09 20.34
C VAL A 392 -14.41 15.71 20.24
N LEU A 393 -13.18 15.66 19.74
CA LEU A 393 -12.33 14.46 19.80
C LEU A 393 -11.94 14.21 21.25
N VAL A 394 -12.12 12.97 21.73
CA VAL A 394 -11.73 12.52 23.07
C VAL A 394 -10.71 11.41 22.92
N ILE A 395 -9.47 11.68 23.34
CA ILE A 395 -8.33 10.75 23.37
C ILE A 395 -7.70 10.76 24.77
N ALA A 396 -6.70 9.90 25.02
CA ALA A 396 -6.06 9.80 26.34
C ALA A 396 -5.36 11.11 26.76
N GLU A 397 -4.85 11.85 25.79
CA GLU A 397 -4.11 13.11 25.96
C GLU A 397 -5.02 14.31 26.26
N GLY A 398 -6.32 14.19 26.01
CA GLY A 398 -7.28 15.25 26.28
C GLY A 398 -8.41 15.33 25.25
N GLU A 399 -9.05 16.51 25.23
CA GLU A 399 -10.21 16.80 24.43
C GLU A 399 -9.95 17.95 23.46
N PHE A 400 -10.28 17.74 22.19
CA PHE A 400 -9.92 18.67 21.12
C PHE A 400 -11.13 18.94 20.21
N PRO A 401 -11.59 20.20 20.07
CA PRO A 401 -12.79 20.51 19.29
C PRO A 401 -12.54 20.33 17.79
N PHE A 402 -13.50 19.70 17.10
CA PHE A 402 -13.45 19.57 15.66
C PHE A 402 -13.82 20.86 14.94
N HIS A 403 -13.14 21.13 13.84
CA HIS A 403 -13.41 22.23 12.92
C HIS A 403 -13.96 21.68 11.59
N PRO A 404 -14.94 22.36 10.96
CA PRO A 404 -15.44 21.96 9.65
C PRO A 404 -14.34 22.08 8.59
N THR A 405 -14.30 21.13 7.64
CA THR A 405 -13.42 21.21 6.48
C THR A 405 -14.20 21.60 5.21
N ARG A 406 -13.51 21.86 4.09
CA ARG A 406 -14.16 22.16 2.79
C ARG A 406 -14.95 20.98 2.22
N SER A 407 -14.67 19.75 2.67
CA SER A 407 -15.46 18.55 2.39
C SER A 407 -16.42 18.29 3.56
N ARG A 408 -17.37 17.34 3.43
CA ARG A 408 -18.31 16.97 4.52
C ARG A 408 -17.63 16.43 5.81
N GLY A 409 -16.29 16.35 5.83
CA GLY A 409 -15.49 15.91 6.97
C GLY A 409 -15.13 17.04 7.94
N ARG A 410 -14.60 16.62 9.10
CA ARG A 410 -14.17 17.50 10.20
C ARG A 410 -12.70 17.24 10.51
N SER A 411 -11.98 18.24 10.99
CA SER A 411 -10.57 18.07 11.36
C SER A 411 -10.23 18.75 12.68
N VAL A 412 -9.23 18.22 13.36
CA VAL A 412 -8.65 18.83 14.54
C VAL A 412 -7.13 18.68 14.51
N GLU A 413 -6.42 19.70 14.94
CA GLU A 413 -4.96 19.70 15.03
C GLU A 413 -4.56 19.39 16.48
N LEU A 414 -3.72 18.39 16.64
CA LEU A 414 -3.16 17.97 17.93
C LEU A 414 -1.84 18.71 18.20
N PRO A 415 -1.48 18.94 19.48
CA PRO A 415 -0.22 19.59 19.83
C PRO A 415 1.03 18.82 19.35
N SER A 416 0.92 17.50 19.22
CA SER A 416 1.99 16.61 18.78
C SER A 416 1.43 15.44 17.98
N LYS A 417 2.29 14.79 17.19
CA LYS A 417 1.90 13.61 16.43
C LYS A 417 1.44 12.49 17.38
N PRO A 418 0.23 11.94 17.22
CA PRO A 418 -0.24 10.85 18.05
C PRO A 418 0.53 9.56 17.72
N ARG A 419 0.75 8.72 18.73
CA ARG A 419 1.37 7.40 18.55
C ARG A 419 0.28 6.34 18.32
N PRO A 420 0.39 5.51 17.27
CA PRO A 420 -0.49 4.38 17.11
C PRO A 420 -0.15 3.26 18.12
N PRO A 421 -1.14 2.42 18.51
CA PRO A 421 -2.54 2.54 18.16
C PRO A 421 -3.21 3.70 18.93
N LEU A 422 -3.88 4.59 18.20
CA LEU A 422 -4.65 5.67 18.81
C LEU A 422 -6.11 5.25 18.88
N ILE A 423 -6.65 5.15 20.10
CA ILE A 423 -8.07 4.88 20.35
C ILE A 423 -8.75 6.21 20.65
N ALA A 424 -9.76 6.54 19.87
CA ALA A 424 -10.51 7.78 19.97
C ALA A 424 -11.99 7.52 20.22
N ARG A 425 -12.63 8.50 20.87
CA ARG A 425 -14.09 8.67 20.94
C ARG A 425 -14.42 10.08 20.45
N VAL A 426 -15.68 10.30 20.12
CA VAL A 426 -16.20 11.62 19.78
C VAL A 426 -17.31 11.96 20.76
N ARG A 427 -17.23 13.13 21.37
CA ARG A 427 -18.33 13.69 22.16
C ARG A 427 -19.13 14.63 21.27
N LEU A 428 -20.42 14.38 21.14
CA LEU A 428 -21.35 15.23 20.39
C LEU A 428 -21.76 16.44 21.23
N ALA A 429 -22.34 17.46 20.60
CA ALA A 429 -22.75 18.70 21.26
C ALA A 429 -23.81 18.50 22.37
N ASP A 430 -24.62 17.45 22.26
CA ASP A 430 -25.60 17.03 23.28
C ASP A 430 -24.97 16.33 24.50
N GLY A 431 -23.65 16.16 24.50
CA GLY A 431 -22.88 15.44 25.53
C GLY A 431 -22.78 13.94 25.30
N THR A 432 -23.44 13.38 24.28
CA THR A 432 -23.39 11.95 23.96
C THR A 432 -21.97 11.55 23.54
N LEU A 433 -21.44 10.51 24.16
CA LEU A 433 -20.12 9.97 23.84
C LEU A 433 -20.25 8.74 22.95
N THR A 434 -19.64 8.78 21.77
CA THR A 434 -19.66 7.67 20.79
C THR A 434 -18.97 6.41 21.33
N SER A 435 -19.12 5.31 20.61
CA SER A 435 -18.24 4.15 20.80
C SER A 435 -16.77 4.49 20.49
N ALA A 436 -15.87 3.67 21.02
CA ALA A 436 -14.44 3.77 20.74
C ALA A 436 -14.11 3.23 19.35
N VAL A 437 -13.16 3.88 18.68
CA VAL A 437 -12.67 3.49 17.36
C VAL A 437 -11.16 3.68 17.29
N ILE A 438 -10.51 2.86 16.47
CA ILE A 438 -9.08 3.01 16.18
C ILE A 438 -8.91 4.02 15.05
N VAL A 439 -8.01 4.97 15.26
CA VAL A 439 -7.64 5.97 14.25
C VAL A 439 -6.64 5.34 13.28
N ASN A 440 -6.94 5.44 11.99
CA ASN A 440 -6.06 4.96 10.92
C ASN A 440 -4.99 6.04 10.62
N ASP A 441 -3.70 5.74 10.71
CA ASP A 441 -2.62 6.66 10.37
C ASP A 441 -2.27 6.57 8.88
N GLU A 442 -2.54 7.64 8.16
CA GLU A 442 -2.40 7.72 6.70
C GLU A 442 -0.97 7.36 6.27
N VAL A 443 0.02 7.93 6.96
CA VAL A 443 1.43 7.78 6.61
C VAL A 443 1.87 6.34 6.86
N SER A 444 1.60 5.80 8.04
CA SER A 444 1.99 4.43 8.42
C SER A 444 1.33 3.40 7.52
N LEU A 445 0.03 3.54 7.23
CA LEU A 445 -0.68 2.61 6.34
C LEU A 445 -0.19 2.67 4.90
N THR A 446 0.26 3.84 4.45
CA THR A 446 0.92 4.00 3.14
C THR A 446 2.28 3.28 3.15
N HIS A 447 3.06 3.43 4.22
CA HIS A 447 4.36 2.76 4.36
C HIS A 447 4.24 1.24 4.51
N ALA A 448 3.16 0.76 5.14
CA ALA A 448 2.90 -0.65 5.38
C ALA A 448 2.49 -1.41 4.10
N ALA A 449 1.97 -0.71 3.09
CA ALA A 449 1.54 -1.27 1.81
C ALA A 449 2.27 -0.62 0.61
N PRO A 450 3.62 -0.77 0.51
CA PRO A 450 4.35 -0.34 -0.66
C PRO A 450 3.85 -1.10 -1.88
N GLY A 451 3.68 -0.42 -3.01
CA GLY A 451 3.36 -1.06 -4.28
C GLY A 451 4.34 -2.18 -4.66
N MET A 452 3.94 -3.06 -5.58
CA MET A 452 4.84 -4.13 -6.05
C MET A 452 6.13 -3.61 -6.71
N GLY A 453 6.08 -2.43 -7.36
CA GLY A 453 7.26 -1.71 -7.82
C GLY A 453 8.12 -1.21 -6.65
N ASP A 454 7.48 -0.57 -5.69
CA ASP A 454 8.07 0.02 -4.48
C ASP A 454 8.76 -1.03 -3.59
N LYS A 455 8.28 -2.29 -3.52
CA LYS A 455 8.96 -3.36 -2.76
C LYS A 455 10.30 -3.79 -3.35
N ARG A 456 10.36 -3.99 -4.67
CA ARG A 456 11.62 -4.32 -5.35
C ARG A 456 12.58 -3.16 -5.26
N LEU A 457 12.05 -1.94 -5.42
CA LEU A 457 12.81 -0.70 -5.33
C LEU A 457 13.35 -0.47 -3.91
N ARG A 458 12.53 -0.60 -2.88
CA ARG A 458 12.93 -0.50 -1.46
C ARG A 458 13.89 -1.60 -1.02
N SER A 459 13.71 -2.84 -1.50
CA SER A 459 14.69 -3.89 -1.22
C SER A 459 16.04 -3.60 -1.85
N ALA A 460 16.08 -3.00 -3.04
CA ALA A 460 17.32 -2.59 -3.66
C ALA A 460 17.93 -1.37 -2.97
N PHE A 461 17.13 -0.39 -2.56
CA PHE A 461 17.57 0.72 -1.72
C PHE A 461 18.15 0.24 -0.40
N ALA A 462 17.46 -0.65 0.32
CA ALA A 462 17.94 -1.22 1.57
C ALA A 462 19.25 -2.00 1.39
N LYS A 463 19.42 -2.74 0.28
CA LYS A 463 20.69 -3.41 -0.04
C LYS A 463 21.83 -2.43 -0.30
N VAL A 464 21.57 -1.32 -0.97
CA VAL A 464 22.56 -0.25 -1.17
C VAL A 464 22.83 0.52 0.13
N GLU A 465 21.88 0.57 1.05
CA GLU A 465 21.98 1.29 2.34
C GLU A 465 22.64 0.48 3.47
N LEU A 466 22.38 -0.84 3.57
CA LEU A 466 22.77 -1.70 4.71
C LEU A 466 23.89 -2.70 4.39
N GLU A 467 24.03 -3.11 3.13
CA GLU A 467 25.09 -4.01 2.67
C GLU A 467 26.03 -3.19 1.77
N ASP A 468 27.26 -3.65 1.50
CA ASP A 468 28.17 -3.03 0.52
C ASP A 468 27.64 -3.18 -0.94
N GLY A 469 26.33 -2.97 -1.16
CA GLY A 469 25.63 -3.08 -2.42
C GLY A 469 26.11 -2.03 -3.43
N ASP A 470 26.26 -2.46 -4.68
CA ASP A 470 26.75 -1.61 -5.75
C ASP A 470 25.63 -0.70 -6.26
N PHE A 471 25.82 0.62 -6.20
CA PHE A 471 24.85 1.62 -6.68
C PHE A 471 24.42 1.36 -8.14
N LEU A 472 25.31 0.79 -8.97
CA LEU A 472 25.01 0.43 -10.35
C LEU A 472 23.96 -0.68 -10.48
N GLU A 473 23.72 -1.48 -9.44
CA GLU A 473 22.63 -2.49 -9.45
C GLU A 473 21.25 -1.83 -9.57
N LEU A 474 21.10 -0.57 -9.17
CA LEU A 474 19.86 0.20 -9.36
C LEU A 474 19.56 0.49 -10.84
N ALA A 475 20.55 0.38 -11.74
CA ALA A 475 20.33 0.57 -13.18
C ALA A 475 19.32 -0.43 -13.75
N ASN A 476 19.31 -1.68 -13.26
CA ASN A 476 18.36 -2.69 -13.72
C ASN A 476 16.90 -2.42 -13.28
N LEU A 477 16.70 -1.52 -12.32
CA LEU A 477 15.39 -1.07 -11.82
C LEU A 477 14.95 0.25 -12.45
N ALA A 478 15.74 0.84 -13.36
CA ALA A 478 15.42 2.11 -14.01
C ALA A 478 14.05 2.11 -14.69
N ALA A 479 13.64 1.00 -15.28
CA ALA A 479 12.30 0.86 -15.87
C ALA A 479 11.18 1.00 -14.82
N ILE A 480 11.41 0.60 -13.57
CA ILE A 480 10.47 0.76 -12.45
C ILE A 480 10.52 2.21 -11.93
N ILE A 481 11.72 2.78 -11.80
CA ILE A 481 11.93 4.16 -11.35
C ILE A 481 11.26 5.16 -12.30
N PHE A 482 11.36 4.94 -13.61
CA PHE A 482 10.78 5.83 -14.63
C PHE A 482 9.42 5.34 -15.17
N SER A 483 8.89 4.23 -14.65
CA SER A 483 7.52 3.81 -14.97
C SER A 483 6.51 4.68 -14.24
N GLU A 484 6.31 5.87 -14.77
CA GLU A 484 4.98 6.46 -14.75
C GLU A 484 4.31 6.04 -16.05
N THR A 485 3.11 5.46 -16.03
CA THR A 485 2.25 5.38 -17.23
C THR A 485 1.09 6.35 -17.06
N PRO A 486 1.20 7.58 -17.61
CA PRO A 486 0.14 8.58 -17.69
C PRO A 486 -0.99 8.27 -18.69
N GLN A 487 -1.01 7.09 -19.33
CA GLN A 487 -1.93 6.85 -20.47
C GLN A 487 -3.41 6.61 -20.08
N GLY A 488 -3.74 6.39 -18.80
CA GLY A 488 -5.12 6.09 -18.38
C GLY A 488 -5.98 7.27 -17.91
N ARG A 489 -5.40 8.46 -17.64
CA ARG A 489 -6.08 9.41 -16.72
C ARG A 489 -6.96 10.49 -17.35
N ARG A 490 -7.07 10.67 -18.67
CA ARG A 490 -7.86 11.80 -19.21
C ARG A 490 -8.59 11.51 -20.53
N LYS A 491 -9.90 11.33 -20.42
CA LYS A 491 -10.95 12.00 -21.22
C LYS A 491 -11.05 11.59 -22.70
N ALA A 492 -11.99 10.74 -23.09
CA ALA A 492 -13.36 11.19 -23.37
C ALA A 492 -14.06 11.79 -22.14
N VAL A 493 -14.04 13.12 -22.04
CA VAL A 493 -15.15 14.03 -21.67
C VAL A 493 -14.60 15.44 -21.91
N THR A 494 -15.04 16.04 -23.01
CA THR A 494 -14.82 17.43 -23.42
C THR A 494 -15.81 18.36 -22.68
N PRO A 495 -15.74 19.69 -22.85
CA PRO A 495 -15.41 20.64 -21.80
C PRO A 495 -16.63 21.40 -21.25
N ALA A 496 -16.64 21.69 -19.95
CA ALA A 496 -17.48 22.78 -19.44
C ALA A 496 -16.70 24.09 -19.55
N THR A 497 -17.07 24.87 -20.55
CA THR A 497 -16.73 26.29 -20.68
C THR A 497 -17.40 27.09 -19.57
N SER A 498 -16.63 27.90 -18.84
CA SER A 498 -17.09 29.22 -18.42
C SER A 498 -15.88 30.14 -18.28
N ALA A 499 -15.81 31.11 -19.18
CA ALA A 499 -14.86 32.20 -19.14
C ALA A 499 -15.28 33.20 -18.06
N GLY A 500 -14.32 33.71 -17.28
CA GLY A 500 -14.59 34.69 -16.23
C GLY A 500 -13.35 35.27 -15.58
N ARG A 501 -12.56 36.02 -16.37
CA ARG A 501 -11.64 37.11 -15.98
C ARG A 501 -11.03 37.08 -14.56
N ALA A 502 -9.73 36.79 -14.53
CA ALA A 502 -8.84 37.30 -13.49
C ALA A 502 -8.75 38.84 -13.58
N ARG A 503 -9.25 39.53 -12.55
CA ARG A 503 -8.74 40.83 -12.10
C ARG A 503 -8.62 40.76 -10.58
N THR A 504 -7.37 40.79 -10.15
CA THR A 504 -6.89 40.89 -8.77
C THR A 504 -7.20 42.25 -8.15
N LYS A 505 -7.58 42.21 -6.86
CA LYS A 505 -7.09 43.01 -5.71
C LYS A 505 -7.93 42.56 -4.49
N SER A 506 -7.42 41.68 -3.62
CA SER A 506 -6.58 41.95 -2.42
C SER A 506 -7.25 42.95 -1.46
N SER A 507 -7.37 42.74 -0.13
CA SER A 507 -6.69 41.81 0.79
C SER A 507 -7.29 41.90 2.20
N GLY A 508 -6.94 40.90 3.02
CA GLY A 508 -6.86 40.93 4.49
C GLY A 508 -7.34 39.58 5.07
N SER A 509 -6.51 38.61 5.48
CA SER A 509 -5.11 38.61 5.92
C SER A 509 -4.49 37.20 5.75
N ASP A 510 -3.41 37.10 4.97
CA ASP A 510 -2.57 35.92 4.70
C ASP A 510 -1.30 35.95 5.57
N ALA A 511 -0.53 34.85 5.62
CA ALA A 511 0.81 34.80 6.19
C ALA A 511 1.64 36.02 5.74
N GLU A 512 2.24 36.73 6.70
CA GLU A 512 3.03 37.94 6.41
C GLU A 512 4.19 37.60 5.47
N HIS A 513 4.13 38.12 4.25
CA HIS A 513 5.31 38.54 3.51
C HIS A 513 5.94 39.69 4.31
N GLU A 514 7.20 39.58 4.72
CA GLU A 514 7.99 40.76 5.12
C GLU A 514 8.00 41.74 3.93
N VAL A 515 7.26 42.84 4.06
CA VAL A 515 7.40 44.00 3.18
C VAL A 515 8.54 44.82 3.74
N TYR A 516 9.70 44.76 3.09
CA TYR A 516 10.72 45.77 3.30
C TYR A 516 10.24 47.06 2.61
N ASP A 517 9.92 48.07 3.43
CA ASP A 517 9.73 49.43 2.93
C ASP A 517 11.13 50.02 2.72
N TYR A 518 11.49 50.28 1.46
CA TYR A 518 12.79 50.84 1.12
C TYR A 518 12.62 52.34 0.94
N ASP A 519 13.37 53.13 1.70
CA ASP A 519 13.30 54.60 1.71
C ASP A 519 13.55 55.25 0.33
N SER A 520 14.00 54.49 -0.68
CA SER A 520 14.09 54.95 -2.06
C SER A 520 14.00 53.82 -3.11
N PRO A 521 13.67 54.15 -4.38
CA PRO A 521 13.77 53.22 -5.51
C PRO A 521 15.19 52.68 -5.77
N GLU A 522 16.22 53.29 -5.18
CA GLU A 522 17.59 52.78 -5.19
C GLU A 522 17.79 51.72 -4.09
N ALA A 523 17.28 51.94 -2.88
CA ALA A 523 17.29 50.96 -1.79
C ALA A 523 16.47 49.69 -2.12
N PHE A 524 15.35 49.82 -2.83
CA PHE A 524 14.60 48.68 -3.37
C PHE A 524 15.41 47.88 -4.41
N ARG A 525 16.15 48.56 -5.29
CA ARG A 525 17.02 47.91 -6.28
C ARG A 525 18.23 47.23 -5.63
N THR A 526 18.80 47.83 -4.58
CA THR A 526 19.90 47.25 -3.78
C THR A 526 19.46 45.98 -3.04
N ALA A 527 18.24 45.92 -2.53
CA ALA A 527 17.76 44.77 -1.79
C ALA A 527 17.13 43.67 -2.65
N MET A 528 16.54 44.02 -3.80
CA MET A 528 16.21 43.04 -4.84
C MET A 528 17.47 42.40 -5.47
N ALA A 529 18.62 43.08 -5.41
CA ALA A 529 19.91 42.53 -5.82
C ALA A 529 20.59 41.67 -4.73
N ALA A 530 20.01 41.62 -3.52
CA ALA A 530 20.53 40.88 -2.37
C ALA A 530 19.65 39.64 -2.08
N SER A 531 19.46 38.75 -3.05
CA SER A 531 19.03 37.39 -2.74
C SER A 531 20.17 36.68 -2.01
N VAL A 532 19.96 36.25 -0.76
CA VAL A 532 20.94 35.41 -0.06
C VAL A 532 21.18 34.16 -0.91
N PRO A 533 22.42 33.89 -1.35
CA PRO A 533 22.70 32.73 -2.17
C PRO A 533 22.36 31.43 -1.42
N ALA A 534 21.73 30.47 -2.10
CA ALA A 534 21.29 29.21 -1.49
C ALA A 534 22.49 28.32 -1.15
N THR A 535 22.62 27.94 0.12
CA THR A 535 23.71 27.10 0.66
C THR A 535 23.44 25.61 0.57
N GLY A 536 22.22 25.21 0.19
CA GLY A 536 21.80 23.81 0.18
C GLY A 536 21.50 23.24 1.56
N ASP A 537 21.09 24.06 2.54
CA ASP A 537 20.80 23.60 3.91
C ASP A 537 19.32 23.78 4.32
N SER A 538 18.42 23.84 3.33
CA SER A 538 17.01 24.17 3.55
C SER A 538 16.19 23.07 4.25
N GLY A 539 16.75 21.86 4.43
CA GLY A 539 16.05 20.68 5.00
C GLY A 539 14.76 20.28 4.26
N ARG A 540 14.46 20.93 3.13
CA ARG A 540 13.19 20.88 2.40
C ARG A 540 13.37 20.28 1.02
N LEU A 541 12.41 19.45 0.62
CA LEU A 541 12.36 18.83 -0.70
C LEU A 541 11.17 19.36 -1.50
N ASN A 542 11.30 19.41 -2.82
CA ASN A 542 10.22 19.83 -3.72
C ASN A 542 9.12 18.75 -3.90
N PHE A 543 9.28 17.57 -3.30
CA PHE A 543 8.40 16.41 -3.44
C PHE A 543 8.25 15.64 -2.13
N ASP A 544 7.13 14.92 -1.99
CA ASP A 544 6.81 14.09 -0.81
C ASP A 544 6.84 12.58 -1.11
N ASP A 545 7.35 12.18 -2.28
CA ASP A 545 7.45 10.78 -2.72
C ASP A 545 8.54 10.03 -1.94
N PRO A 546 8.20 9.04 -1.09
CA PRO A 546 9.18 8.37 -0.22
C PRO A 546 10.29 7.65 -0.97
N ASP A 547 10.02 7.15 -2.18
CA ASP A 547 11.00 6.44 -2.97
C ASP A 547 11.98 7.42 -3.62
N ALA A 548 11.49 8.58 -4.07
CA ALA A 548 12.35 9.69 -4.50
C ALA A 548 13.18 10.28 -3.35
N VAL A 549 12.64 10.30 -2.12
CA VAL A 549 13.37 10.73 -0.91
C VAL A 549 14.52 9.77 -0.58
N ASN A 550 14.25 8.46 -0.62
CA ASN A 550 15.28 7.44 -0.39
C ASN A 550 16.33 7.44 -1.51
N LEU A 551 15.91 7.59 -2.77
CA LEU A 551 16.81 7.74 -3.92
C LEU A 551 17.75 8.92 -3.72
N LEU A 552 17.22 10.08 -3.32
CA LEU A 552 18.02 11.25 -3.02
C LEU A 552 18.96 11.01 -1.84
N ARG A 553 18.50 10.41 -0.74
CA ARG A 553 19.34 10.08 0.42
C ARG A 553 20.53 9.20 0.05
N ILE A 554 20.32 8.17 -0.78
CA ILE A 554 21.39 7.30 -1.27
C ILE A 554 22.40 8.09 -2.11
N ILE A 555 21.94 8.95 -3.02
CA ILE A 555 22.80 9.82 -3.84
C ILE A 555 23.68 10.69 -2.94
N LEU A 556 23.12 11.27 -1.88
CA LEU A 556 23.82 12.18 -0.98
C LEU A 556 24.81 11.49 -0.04
N ARG A 557 24.47 10.31 0.48
CA ARG A 557 25.41 9.50 1.26
C ARG A 557 26.64 9.11 0.46
N GLY A 558 26.48 8.87 -0.85
CA GLY A 558 27.61 8.62 -1.75
C GLY A 558 28.49 9.85 -2.06
N ILE A 559 28.01 11.07 -1.80
CA ILE A 559 28.75 12.33 -2.00
C ILE A 559 29.43 12.78 -0.71
N ASN A 560 28.85 12.49 0.46
CA ASN A 560 29.32 12.93 1.77
C ASN A 560 30.30 11.97 2.48
N GLN A 561 30.82 10.91 1.83
CA GLN A 561 31.87 10.09 2.44
C GLN A 561 33.20 10.86 2.44
N PRO A 562 33.77 11.21 3.61
CA PRO A 562 35.09 11.84 3.66
C PRO A 562 36.16 10.80 3.28
N GLN A 563 37.14 11.21 2.46
CA GLN A 563 38.48 10.66 2.60
C GLN A 563 38.96 11.13 3.98
N GLN A 564 39.28 10.21 4.88
CA GLN A 564 39.85 10.55 6.18
C GLN A 564 41.18 11.27 5.94
N GLU A 565 41.17 12.60 6.09
CA GLU A 565 42.37 13.36 6.42
C GLU A 565 42.60 13.24 7.93
N GLU A 566 43.85 12.96 8.31
CA GLU A 566 44.31 12.87 9.69
C GLU A 566 44.15 14.21 10.40
N GLY A 567 43.39 14.26 11.52
CA GLY A 567 43.43 15.38 12.46
C GLY A 567 42.16 15.62 13.29
N ASP A 568 42.25 15.26 14.57
CA ASP A 568 41.57 15.73 15.79
C ASP A 568 40.07 16.11 15.82
N ASP A 569 39.36 15.31 16.62
CA ASP A 569 38.33 15.60 17.62
C ASP A 569 36.99 16.31 17.28
N ALA A 570 35.95 15.53 17.59
CA ALA A 570 34.75 15.83 18.38
C ALA A 570 33.46 16.36 17.73
N ASP A 571 32.40 15.59 18.04
CA ASP A 571 30.98 15.92 18.17
C ASP A 571 30.09 15.85 16.91
N ASP A 572 29.36 14.74 16.77
CA ASP A 572 27.91 14.69 17.09
C ASP A 572 27.34 13.32 16.68
N ASP A 573 27.28 12.37 17.62
CA ASP A 573 26.56 11.11 17.44
C ASP A 573 25.82 10.80 18.75
N THR A 574 24.65 11.42 18.92
CA THR A 574 23.69 11.03 19.96
C THR A 574 22.34 10.79 19.33
N LEU A 575 21.97 9.52 19.14
CA LEU A 575 20.61 8.99 19.31
C LEU A 575 20.65 7.46 19.14
N TYR A 576 19.95 6.77 20.04
CA TYR A 576 19.75 5.31 20.16
C TYR A 576 20.73 4.53 21.03
N THR A 577 20.66 4.77 22.34
CA THR A 577 20.80 3.70 23.34
C THR A 577 19.45 3.54 24.02
N ASP A 578 18.72 2.49 23.68
CA ASP A 578 17.66 1.94 24.53
C ASP A 578 18.15 0.61 25.08
N GLU A 579 18.19 0.57 26.41
CA GLU A 579 18.67 -0.52 27.25
C GLU A 579 17.75 -1.74 27.14
N MET A 580 18.34 -2.90 26.85
CA MET A 580 17.69 -4.19 27.05
C MET A 580 17.91 -4.66 28.49
N PRO A 581 16.88 -5.08 29.24
CA PRO A 581 17.06 -5.54 30.60
C PRO A 581 17.69 -6.93 30.64
N GLN A 582 18.66 -7.06 31.54
CA GLN A 582 19.42 -8.26 31.88
C GLN A 582 18.53 -9.31 32.58
N SER A 583 18.79 -10.59 32.31
CA SER A 583 18.43 -11.70 33.19
C SER A 583 19.60 -12.68 33.28
N GLU A 584 20.13 -12.86 34.48
CA GLU A 584 21.23 -13.76 34.83
C GLU A 584 20.73 -15.18 35.20
N ASP A 585 21.64 -16.13 34.92
CA ASP A 585 21.96 -17.38 35.64
C ASP A 585 21.41 -18.78 35.27
N ASP A 586 22.34 -19.54 34.65
CA ASP A 586 22.90 -20.87 35.04
C ASP A 586 22.53 -22.13 34.19
N PRO A 587 23.32 -23.24 34.23
CA PRO A 587 24.56 -23.53 33.49
C PRO A 587 24.45 -24.71 32.47
N GLY A 588 25.53 -24.96 31.71
CA GLY A 588 25.66 -25.94 30.59
C GLY A 588 25.48 -27.44 30.90
N PRO A 589 25.90 -28.42 30.03
CA PRO A 589 27.06 -28.36 29.14
C PRO A 589 26.97 -29.06 27.74
N ASP A 590 27.96 -28.72 26.91
CA ASP A 590 28.92 -29.61 26.24
C ASP A 590 28.95 -29.87 24.72
N HIS A 591 30.20 -29.78 24.24
CA HIS A 591 30.86 -30.39 23.09
C HIS A 591 30.40 -29.99 21.67
N SER A 592 31.27 -29.75 20.68
CA SER A 592 32.73 -29.76 20.57
C SER A 592 33.05 -29.44 19.09
N ASN A 593 33.97 -28.50 18.83
CA ASN A 593 35.23 -28.71 18.11
C ASN A 593 35.73 -27.45 17.40
N ARG A 594 36.87 -27.00 17.91
CA ARG A 594 37.86 -26.09 17.36
C ARG A 594 38.29 -26.47 15.94
N LEU A 595 38.82 -25.47 15.23
CA LEU A 595 40.12 -25.37 14.54
C LEU A 595 40.02 -24.04 13.75
N GLU A 596 40.95 -23.10 13.68
CA GLU A 596 42.27 -22.84 14.24
C GLU A 596 42.50 -21.35 13.95
N ASP A 597 43.01 -20.60 14.92
CA ASP A 597 43.36 -19.19 14.78
C ASP A 597 44.89 -19.10 14.72
N PRO A 598 45.51 -18.50 13.69
CA PRO A 598 46.88 -18.05 13.77
C PRO A 598 46.90 -16.55 14.10
N SER A 599 47.23 -16.28 15.36
CA SER A 599 47.57 -14.98 15.93
C SER A 599 48.76 -14.31 15.22
N GLY A 600 48.71 -12.97 15.10
CA GLY A 600 49.88 -12.11 14.93
C GLY A 600 49.52 -10.64 14.70
N SER A 601 49.62 -9.84 15.78
CA SER A 601 49.93 -8.39 15.91
C SER A 601 50.34 -7.67 14.61
N GLU A 602 50.04 -6.41 14.33
CA GLU A 602 49.82 -5.19 15.12
C GLU A 602 49.47 -4.09 14.07
N ASP A 603 48.79 -3.02 14.51
CA ASP A 603 48.46 -1.79 13.77
C ASP A 603 47.57 -1.88 12.51
N GLY A 604 46.65 -0.93 12.41
CA GLY A 604 46.13 -0.50 11.11
C GLY A 604 44.63 -0.28 11.08
N ASN A 605 44.27 0.93 10.67
CA ASN A 605 43.00 1.35 10.10
C ASN A 605 42.10 0.23 9.52
N PRO A 606 40.76 0.40 9.56
CA PRO A 606 39.87 -0.44 8.76
C PRO A 606 40.35 -0.44 7.29
N PRO A 607 40.34 -1.59 6.60
CA PRO A 607 40.92 -1.70 5.28
C PRO A 607 40.18 -0.75 4.31
N ALA A 608 40.95 0.07 3.60
CA ALA A 608 40.43 0.89 2.51
C ALA A 608 39.65 0.01 1.53
N ARG A 609 38.41 0.40 1.18
CA ARG A 609 37.57 -0.31 0.22
C ARG A 609 38.34 -0.49 -1.10
N GLN A 610 38.76 -1.72 -1.38
CA GLN A 610 39.40 -2.03 -2.65
C GLN A 610 38.36 -1.95 -3.78
N PRO A 611 38.68 -1.34 -4.94
CA PRO A 611 37.76 -1.29 -6.07
C PRO A 611 37.37 -2.71 -6.50
N ARG A 612 36.06 -2.98 -6.53
CA ARG A 612 35.52 -4.28 -6.95
C ARG A 612 35.91 -4.54 -8.40
N VAL A 613 36.63 -5.64 -8.62
CA VAL A 613 37.08 -6.08 -9.94
C VAL A 613 35.98 -6.92 -10.59
N TYR A 614 35.54 -6.52 -11.78
CA TYR A 614 34.51 -7.24 -12.55
C TYR A 614 35.13 -8.20 -13.54
N ARG A 615 34.47 -9.34 -13.74
CA ARG A 615 34.74 -10.17 -14.92
C ARG A 615 34.17 -9.49 -16.17
N ARG A 616 34.79 -9.74 -17.33
CA ARG A 616 34.41 -9.13 -18.61
C ARG A 616 32.91 -9.29 -18.94
N ASP A 617 32.34 -10.45 -18.67
CA ASP A 617 30.93 -10.76 -18.92
C ASP A 617 29.97 -10.04 -17.94
N GLU A 618 30.37 -9.89 -16.68
CA GLU A 618 29.60 -9.13 -15.67
C GLU A 618 29.60 -7.63 -16.01
N ALA A 619 30.74 -7.10 -16.42
CA ALA A 619 30.87 -5.70 -16.77
C ALA A 619 30.18 -5.34 -18.09
N GLU A 620 30.18 -6.24 -19.08
CA GLU A 620 29.40 -6.09 -20.31
C GLU A 620 27.89 -6.06 -20.02
N ARG A 621 27.40 -6.90 -19.09
CA ARG A 621 25.99 -6.85 -18.64
C ARG A 621 25.67 -5.56 -17.90
N GLN A 622 26.54 -5.13 -16.99
CA GLN A 622 26.34 -3.92 -16.21
C GLN A 622 26.35 -2.66 -17.09
N SER A 623 27.24 -2.59 -18.08
CA SER A 623 27.25 -1.54 -19.10
C SER A 623 25.94 -1.52 -19.90
N LEU A 624 25.42 -2.70 -20.27
CA LEU A 624 24.14 -2.79 -20.98
C LEU A 624 22.95 -2.34 -20.12
N ASP A 625 22.96 -2.65 -18.82
CA ASP A 625 21.89 -2.23 -17.91
C ASP A 625 21.92 -0.73 -17.61
N ILE A 626 23.11 -0.12 -17.51
CA ILE A 626 23.25 1.35 -17.46
C ILE A 626 22.74 1.98 -18.76
N LEU A 627 23.10 1.45 -19.93
CA LEU A 627 22.61 1.96 -21.22
C LEU A 627 21.08 1.87 -21.32
N LYS A 628 20.49 0.75 -20.90
CA LYS A 628 19.03 0.61 -20.83
C LYS A 628 18.40 1.61 -19.86
N ALA A 629 19.04 1.86 -18.71
CA ALA A 629 18.56 2.86 -17.75
C ALA A 629 18.53 4.26 -18.37
N LEU A 630 19.62 4.64 -19.05
CA LEU A 630 19.74 5.92 -19.75
C LEU A 630 18.74 6.05 -20.89
N ASP A 631 18.58 5.02 -21.73
CA ASP A 631 17.63 5.02 -22.84
C ASP A 631 16.18 5.07 -22.32
N SER A 632 15.88 4.38 -21.21
CA SER A 632 14.57 4.45 -20.54
C SER A 632 14.29 5.85 -20.02
N PHE A 633 15.29 6.50 -19.42
CA PHE A 633 15.16 7.87 -18.95
C PHE A 633 15.01 8.88 -20.10
N GLU A 634 15.80 8.75 -21.17
CA GLU A 634 15.69 9.59 -22.36
C GLU A 634 14.29 9.48 -22.99
N ALA A 635 13.73 8.26 -23.06
CA ALA A 635 12.36 8.04 -23.52
C ALA A 635 11.32 8.67 -22.57
N TYR A 636 11.53 8.56 -21.26
CA TYR A 636 10.68 9.17 -20.24
C TYR A 636 10.65 10.69 -20.34
N ILE A 637 11.81 11.36 -20.37
CA ILE A 637 11.86 12.83 -20.51
C ILE A 637 11.38 13.28 -21.90
N ALA A 638 11.56 12.47 -22.96
CA ALA A 638 11.00 12.77 -24.27
C ALA A 638 9.47 12.76 -24.27
N ARG A 639 8.86 11.81 -23.55
CA ARG A 639 7.41 11.76 -23.36
C ARG A 639 6.92 12.96 -22.54
N LEU A 640 7.59 13.29 -21.43
CA LEU A 640 7.23 14.48 -20.64
C LEU A 640 7.36 15.78 -21.45
N ALA A 641 8.34 15.85 -22.35
CA ALA A 641 8.57 17.05 -23.16
C ALA A 641 7.44 17.27 -24.19
N SER A 642 6.85 16.19 -24.71
CA SER A 642 5.73 16.23 -25.67
C SER A 642 4.36 16.43 -25.02
N GLU A 643 4.25 16.20 -23.71
CA GLU A 643 3.03 16.49 -22.95
C GLU A 643 2.91 17.99 -22.63
N GLU A 644 1.68 18.54 -22.68
CA GLU A 644 1.40 19.94 -22.30
C GLU A 644 1.34 20.15 -20.78
N THR A 645 1.29 19.06 -20.00
CA THR A 645 1.24 19.12 -18.54
C THR A 645 2.61 19.41 -17.90
N PRO A 646 2.65 20.07 -16.73
CA PRO A 646 3.89 20.21 -15.96
C PRO A 646 4.48 18.83 -15.63
N PRO A 647 5.81 18.67 -15.64
CA PRO A 647 6.46 17.43 -15.24
C PRO A 647 6.22 17.14 -13.74
N PRO A 648 6.32 15.87 -13.32
CA PRO A 648 6.20 15.51 -11.91
C PRO A 648 7.30 16.17 -11.08
N ARG A 649 6.99 16.60 -9.85
CA ARG A 649 7.97 17.31 -9.00
C ARG A 649 9.18 16.46 -8.61
N LYS A 650 9.02 15.13 -8.53
CA LYS A 650 10.11 14.17 -8.29
C LYS A 650 11.11 14.03 -9.45
N LEU A 651 10.85 14.65 -10.61
CA LEU A 651 11.78 14.66 -11.75
C LEU A 651 13.17 15.18 -11.34
N THR A 652 13.24 16.10 -10.37
CA THR A 652 14.52 16.62 -9.85
C THR A 652 15.40 15.50 -9.27
N ALA A 653 14.84 14.64 -8.42
CA ALA A 653 15.54 13.48 -7.85
C ALA A 653 15.89 12.42 -8.91
N GLU A 654 14.98 12.18 -9.87
CA GLU A 654 15.19 11.22 -10.97
C GLU A 654 16.35 11.65 -11.90
N VAL A 655 16.48 12.96 -12.17
CA VAL A 655 17.61 13.52 -12.92
C VAL A 655 18.91 13.38 -12.12
N CYS A 656 18.90 13.72 -10.83
CA CYS A 656 20.06 13.54 -9.96
C CYS A 656 20.54 12.09 -9.94
N PHE A 657 19.61 11.13 -9.90
CA PHE A 657 19.92 9.70 -9.96
C PHE A 657 20.63 9.31 -11.26
N ILE A 658 20.11 9.73 -12.41
CA ILE A 658 20.72 9.41 -13.71
C ILE A 658 22.11 10.02 -13.86
N LEU A 659 22.27 11.30 -13.49
CA LEU A 659 23.58 11.95 -13.52
C LEU A 659 24.55 11.21 -12.60
N ARG A 660 24.13 10.83 -11.38
CA ARG A 660 24.98 10.07 -10.46
C ARG A 660 25.31 8.66 -10.98
N LEU A 661 24.37 7.98 -11.64
CA LEU A 661 24.58 6.65 -12.22
C LEU A 661 25.63 6.69 -13.34
N MET A 662 25.56 7.71 -14.20
CA MET A 662 26.58 7.94 -15.24
C MET A 662 27.96 8.22 -14.62
N VAL A 663 27.99 9.01 -13.56
CA VAL A 663 29.21 9.37 -12.83
C VAL A 663 29.86 8.16 -12.17
N GLU A 664 29.11 7.31 -11.49
CA GLU A 664 29.63 6.10 -10.86
C GLU A 664 30.12 5.08 -11.90
N ALA A 665 29.49 5.03 -13.08
CA ALA A 665 29.94 4.18 -14.18
C ALA A 665 31.32 4.57 -14.74
N CYS A 666 31.74 5.84 -14.63
CA CYS A 666 33.07 6.29 -15.06
C CYS A 666 34.20 5.85 -14.11
N ARG A 667 33.91 5.38 -12.89
CA ARG A 667 34.92 5.14 -11.83
C ARG A 667 35.62 3.79 -11.88
N ARG A 668 35.05 2.79 -12.55
CA ARG A 668 35.44 1.38 -12.34
C ARG A 668 36.20 0.80 -13.53
N PRO A 669 37.47 0.38 -13.36
CA PRO A 669 38.25 -0.25 -14.42
C PRO A 669 37.77 -1.68 -14.69
N LEU A 670 37.62 -2.02 -15.97
CA LEU A 670 37.42 -3.36 -16.52
C LEU A 670 38.75 -4.13 -16.44
N GLN A 671 38.79 -5.29 -15.80
CA GLN A 671 39.96 -6.17 -15.86
C GLN A 671 39.78 -7.20 -16.99
N ILE A 672 40.55 -7.06 -18.07
CA ILE A 672 40.56 -8.02 -19.17
C ILE A 672 41.56 -9.12 -18.81
N LYS A 673 41.11 -10.39 -18.85
CA LYS A 673 41.83 -11.55 -18.33
C LYS A 673 43.18 -11.87 -19.00
N ASP A 674 43.58 -11.14 -20.05
CA ASP A 674 44.79 -11.42 -20.84
C ASP A 674 45.64 -10.17 -21.15
N GLY A 675 45.56 -9.10 -20.34
CA GLY A 675 46.50 -7.98 -20.42
C GLY A 675 46.35 -6.97 -19.28
N ASP A 676 47.45 -6.26 -18.98
CA ASP A 676 47.50 -5.17 -17.97
C ASP A 676 46.65 -3.92 -18.35
N GLN A 677 45.75 -4.01 -19.32
CA GLN A 677 44.90 -2.90 -19.73
C GLN A 677 43.58 -2.88 -18.94
N ARG A 678 43.42 -1.80 -18.17
CA ARG A 678 42.19 -1.36 -17.53
C ARG A 678 41.45 -0.44 -18.50
N ASP A 679 40.32 -0.87 -19.07
CA ASP A 679 39.40 0.03 -19.82
C ASP A 679 38.29 0.53 -18.86
N GLU A 680 37.76 1.73 -19.03
CA GLU A 680 36.63 2.24 -18.20
C GLU A 680 35.27 1.81 -18.78
N LEU A 681 34.26 1.64 -17.91
CA LEU A 681 32.89 1.26 -18.33
C LEU A 681 32.18 2.40 -19.09
N PHE A 682 32.52 3.64 -18.75
CA PHE A 682 32.18 4.89 -19.42
C PHE A 682 33.42 5.79 -19.43
N ALA A 683 33.69 6.48 -20.53
CA ALA A 683 34.79 7.44 -20.59
C ALA A 683 34.28 8.84 -20.24
N LEU A 684 34.99 9.50 -19.31
CA LEU A 684 34.86 10.94 -19.05
C LEU A 684 35.29 11.77 -20.27
N ASP A 685 36.28 11.27 -21.02
CA ASP A 685 36.85 11.95 -22.18
C ASP A 685 36.12 11.67 -23.50
N LEU A 686 36.30 12.57 -24.46
CA LEU A 686 35.75 12.50 -25.82
C LEU A 686 36.41 11.44 -26.72
N VAL A 687 37.33 10.62 -26.21
CA VAL A 687 38.15 9.73 -27.06
C VAL A 687 37.29 8.62 -27.67
N PRO A 688 37.00 8.67 -28.99
CA PRO A 688 36.17 7.67 -29.61
C PRO A 688 37.06 6.54 -30.09
N LYS A 689 37.09 5.40 -29.36
CA LYS A 689 37.19 4.14 -30.10
C LYS A 689 35.92 4.11 -30.97
N GLN A 690 36.07 4.06 -32.30
CA GLN A 690 35.05 4.37 -33.32
C GLN A 690 33.69 3.65 -33.21
N HIS A 691 33.52 2.73 -32.25
CA HIS A 691 32.31 1.95 -32.04
C HIS A 691 31.42 2.41 -30.88
N ASP A 692 31.75 3.46 -30.09
CA ASP A 692 31.02 3.75 -28.84
C ASP A 692 30.75 5.23 -28.51
N ARG A 693 30.38 6.04 -29.50
CA ARG A 693 29.97 7.46 -29.26
C ARG A 693 28.85 7.62 -28.24
N GLU A 694 28.01 6.60 -28.06
CA GLU A 694 26.90 6.61 -27.12
C GLU A 694 27.31 6.34 -25.66
N ARG A 695 28.56 5.90 -25.42
CA ARG A 695 29.16 5.69 -24.10
C ARG A 695 30.04 6.84 -23.63
N ALA A 696 30.11 7.93 -24.39
CA ALA A 696 30.80 9.14 -23.98
C ALA A 696 29.92 9.95 -23.02
N PHE A 697 30.38 10.14 -21.77
CA PHE A 697 29.66 10.90 -20.74
C PHE A 697 29.22 12.28 -21.26
N VAL A 698 30.15 13.00 -21.89
CA VAL A 698 29.96 14.36 -22.43
C VAL A 698 28.78 14.45 -23.41
N VAL A 699 28.62 13.43 -24.27
CA VAL A 699 27.58 13.43 -25.32
C VAL A 699 26.20 13.17 -24.73
N ARG A 700 26.08 12.17 -23.84
CA ARG A 700 24.81 11.78 -23.21
C ARG A 700 24.35 12.82 -22.19
N ALA A 701 25.24 13.29 -21.31
CA ALA A 701 24.93 14.31 -20.32
C ALA A 701 24.52 15.62 -21.00
N GLY A 702 25.24 16.03 -22.06
CA GLY A 702 24.88 17.21 -22.85
C GLY A 702 23.48 17.12 -23.46
N ARG A 703 23.08 15.95 -24.00
CA ARG A 703 21.74 15.75 -24.57
C ARG A 703 20.63 15.82 -23.52
N ILE A 704 20.81 15.15 -22.38
CA ILE A 704 19.86 15.15 -21.27
C ILE A 704 19.69 16.58 -20.73
N LEU A 705 20.80 17.26 -20.42
CA LEU A 705 20.78 18.61 -19.88
C LEU A 705 20.21 19.63 -20.87
N GLN A 706 20.49 19.48 -22.17
CA GLN A 706 19.89 20.33 -23.21
C GLN A 706 18.37 20.22 -23.19
N ARG A 707 17.81 19.01 -23.11
CA ARG A 707 16.35 18.83 -23.11
C ARG A 707 15.69 19.34 -21.82
N LEU A 708 16.38 19.20 -20.70
CA LEU A 708 15.90 19.65 -19.39
C LEU A 708 15.89 21.18 -19.26
N TRP A 709 17.00 21.83 -19.61
CA TRP A 709 17.24 23.25 -19.34
C TRP A 709 16.98 24.19 -20.52
N LEU A 710 17.23 23.76 -21.76
CA LEU A 710 17.05 24.58 -22.98
C LEU A 710 15.83 24.18 -23.82
N GLY A 711 15.45 22.90 -23.82
CA GLY A 711 14.44 22.36 -24.72
C GLY A 711 14.91 22.28 -26.18
N SER A 712 13.97 22.35 -27.11
CA SER A 712 14.21 22.33 -28.55
C SER A 712 13.42 23.44 -29.27
N ARG A 713 13.57 23.57 -30.60
CA ARG A 713 12.79 24.57 -31.37
C ARG A 713 11.27 24.35 -31.30
N SER A 714 10.83 23.13 -30.98
CA SER A 714 9.42 22.75 -30.91
C SER A 714 8.95 22.40 -29.49
N GLU A 715 9.84 22.32 -28.50
CA GLU A 715 9.52 21.89 -27.14
C GLU A 715 10.18 22.83 -26.12
N ALA A 716 9.39 23.40 -25.21
CA ALA A 716 9.94 24.21 -24.12
C ALA A 716 10.76 23.34 -23.15
N ALA A 717 11.79 23.92 -22.53
CA ALA A 717 12.60 23.29 -21.50
C ALA A 717 11.73 22.69 -20.38
N LEU A 718 11.97 21.44 -20.00
CA LEU A 718 11.16 20.74 -18.99
C LEU A 718 11.22 21.43 -17.62
N LEU A 719 12.41 21.83 -17.18
CA LEU A 719 12.60 22.44 -15.85
C LEU A 719 12.01 23.84 -15.75
N SER A 720 11.77 24.52 -16.89
CA SER A 720 11.04 25.80 -16.92
C SER A 720 9.57 25.68 -16.49
N ARG A 721 9.02 24.45 -16.54
CA ARG A 721 7.63 24.16 -16.18
C ARG A 721 7.46 23.77 -14.71
N ILE A 722 8.56 23.64 -13.95
CA ILE A 722 8.53 23.42 -12.51
C ILE A 722 8.47 24.79 -11.83
N SER A 723 7.35 25.08 -11.16
CA SER A 723 7.17 26.33 -10.42
C SER A 723 7.96 26.31 -9.11
N ILE A 724 9.20 26.79 -9.15
CA ILE A 724 9.97 27.19 -7.98
C ILE A 724 9.80 28.70 -7.87
N GLY A 725 9.17 29.18 -6.79
CA GLY A 725 8.85 30.60 -6.67
C GLY A 725 10.13 31.43 -6.67
N GLN A 726 10.25 32.41 -7.58
CA GLN A 726 11.36 33.39 -7.61
C GLN A 726 11.44 34.28 -6.35
N HIS A 727 10.52 34.07 -5.39
CA HIS A 727 10.38 34.80 -4.14
C HIS A 727 10.53 33.89 -2.90
N GLN A 728 10.90 32.62 -3.07
CA GLN A 728 11.27 31.77 -1.93
C GLN A 728 12.68 32.17 -1.45
N THR A 729 12.81 32.44 -0.16
CA THR A 729 14.09 32.78 0.48
C THR A 729 15.08 31.61 0.53
N GLU A 730 14.62 30.37 0.30
CA GLU A 730 15.43 29.16 0.32
C GLU A 730 15.08 28.22 -0.85
N LEU A 731 16.11 27.72 -1.54
CA LEU A 731 15.98 26.73 -2.62
C LEU A 731 15.84 25.32 -2.02
N PRO A 732 14.85 24.49 -2.44
CA PRO A 732 14.78 23.08 -2.03
C PRO A 732 16.07 22.32 -2.36
N TYR A 733 16.47 21.40 -1.48
CA TYR A 733 17.76 20.73 -1.57
C TYR A 733 17.94 19.94 -2.87
N ASP A 734 16.91 19.23 -3.33
CA ASP A 734 16.92 18.48 -4.58
C ASP A 734 17.14 19.40 -5.80
N CYS A 735 16.65 20.63 -5.73
CA CYS A 735 16.84 21.64 -6.76
C CYS A 735 18.26 22.22 -6.72
N PHE A 736 18.82 22.44 -5.52
CA PHE A 736 20.24 22.80 -5.34
C PHE A 736 21.16 21.73 -5.95
N ALA A 737 21.00 20.46 -5.55
CA ALA A 737 21.81 19.35 -6.01
C ALA A 737 21.73 19.17 -7.53
N LEU A 738 20.54 19.36 -8.12
CA LEU A 738 20.35 19.31 -9.56
C LEU A 738 21.13 20.40 -10.31
N ILE A 739 21.11 21.65 -9.83
CA ILE A 739 21.87 22.73 -10.46
C ILE A 739 23.36 22.42 -10.39
N VAL A 740 23.87 22.07 -9.21
CA VAL A 740 25.31 21.81 -9.01
C VAL A 740 25.78 20.62 -9.87
N LEU A 741 25.05 19.50 -9.89
CA LEU A 741 25.38 18.34 -10.74
C LEU A 741 25.31 18.68 -12.23
N SER A 742 24.36 19.52 -12.65
CA SER A 742 24.25 19.98 -14.04
C SER A 742 25.47 20.81 -14.43
N ARG A 743 25.84 21.80 -13.60
CA ARG A 743 27.01 22.66 -13.82
C ARG A 743 28.31 21.87 -13.80
N TRP A 744 28.43 20.92 -12.89
CA TRP A 744 29.58 20.02 -12.80
C TRP A 744 29.76 19.21 -14.07
N ALA A 745 28.70 18.58 -14.57
CA ALA A 745 28.75 17.79 -15.80
C ALA A 745 29.14 18.65 -17.02
N LEU A 746 28.67 19.91 -17.07
CA LEU A 746 29.00 20.85 -18.15
C LEU A 746 30.44 21.35 -18.08
N ALA A 747 30.94 21.69 -16.89
CA ALA A 747 32.31 22.13 -16.69
C ALA A 747 33.30 20.99 -17.02
N ARG A 748 33.02 19.76 -16.58
CA ARG A 748 33.77 18.56 -16.94
C ARG A 748 33.77 18.33 -18.44
N SER A 749 32.63 18.54 -19.10
CA SER A 749 32.51 18.44 -20.56
C SER A 749 33.39 19.44 -21.32
N VAL A 750 33.50 20.67 -20.82
CA VAL A 750 34.37 21.70 -21.41
C VAL A 750 35.84 21.35 -21.18
N MET A 751 36.19 20.97 -19.94
CA MET A 751 37.56 20.58 -19.59
C MET A 751 38.06 19.39 -20.43
N ALA A 752 37.21 18.37 -20.63
CA ALA A 752 37.51 17.23 -21.50
C ALA A 752 37.65 17.62 -22.98
N ALA A 753 36.95 18.68 -23.42
CA ALA A 753 36.99 19.16 -24.80
C ALA A 753 38.24 20.01 -25.10
N ASP A 754 38.75 20.75 -24.13
CA ASP A 754 39.96 21.58 -24.24
C ASP A 754 41.22 20.74 -24.48
N GLY A 755 41.26 19.49 -24.01
CA GLY A 755 42.32 18.52 -24.31
C GLY A 755 42.23 17.85 -25.70
N SER A 756 41.13 18.07 -26.44
CA SER A 756 40.86 17.33 -27.69
C SER A 756 41.46 18.02 -28.94
N LYS A 757 41.98 17.22 -29.89
CA LYS A 757 42.44 17.73 -31.21
C LYS A 757 41.28 18.19 -32.13
N GLN A 758 40.02 18.18 -31.66
CA GLN A 758 38.82 18.47 -32.47
C GLN A 758 38.23 19.84 -32.12
N THR A 759 38.84 20.90 -32.66
CA THR A 759 38.47 22.31 -32.37
C THR A 759 36.99 22.63 -32.64
N GLN A 760 36.36 21.98 -33.62
CA GLN A 760 34.94 22.19 -33.93
C GLN A 760 33.99 21.60 -32.89
N LEU A 761 34.33 20.43 -32.33
CA LEU A 761 33.53 19.78 -31.30
C LEU A 761 33.67 20.53 -29.97
N ALA A 762 34.89 20.93 -29.62
CA ALA A 762 35.15 21.78 -28.45
C ALA A 762 34.35 23.08 -28.52
N ALA A 763 34.39 23.80 -29.65
CA ALA A 763 33.61 25.03 -29.84
C ALA A 763 32.08 24.80 -29.79
N PHE A 764 31.58 23.60 -30.10
CA PHE A 764 30.16 23.26 -29.96
C PHE A 764 29.78 22.96 -28.51
N VAL A 765 30.61 22.18 -27.80
CA VAL A 765 30.41 21.84 -26.38
C VAL A 765 30.44 23.11 -25.54
N THR A 766 31.44 23.98 -25.71
CA THR A 766 31.55 25.25 -24.96
C THR A 766 30.34 26.15 -25.19
N ARG A 767 29.88 26.32 -26.44
CA ARG A 767 28.68 27.13 -26.73
C ARG A 767 27.41 26.56 -26.11
N SER A 768 27.24 25.24 -26.17
CA SER A 768 26.08 24.57 -25.57
C SER A 768 26.11 24.66 -24.05
N THR A 769 27.30 24.50 -23.44
CA THR A 769 27.52 24.67 -22.01
C THR A 769 27.14 26.07 -21.54
N VAL A 770 27.62 27.13 -22.20
CA VAL A 770 27.28 28.51 -21.84
C VAL A 770 25.77 28.76 -21.92
N ALA A 771 25.11 28.23 -22.95
CA ALA A 771 23.66 28.36 -23.10
C ALA A 771 22.87 27.66 -21.97
N ILE A 772 23.22 26.40 -21.65
CA ILE A 772 22.57 25.64 -20.57
C ILE A 772 22.86 26.29 -19.22
N TRP A 773 24.10 26.69 -18.97
CA TRP A 773 24.49 27.32 -17.72
C TRP A 773 23.74 28.63 -17.49
N LYS A 774 23.57 29.45 -18.54
CA LYS A 774 22.77 30.69 -18.48
C LYS A 774 21.31 30.40 -18.10
N THR A 775 20.73 29.30 -18.56
CA THR A 775 19.35 28.91 -18.15
C THR A 775 19.24 28.44 -16.70
N THR A 776 20.31 27.92 -16.08
CA THR A 776 20.29 27.58 -14.65
C THR A 776 20.12 28.81 -13.75
N GLN A 777 20.46 30.01 -14.25
CA GLN A 777 20.30 31.29 -13.53
C GLN A 777 18.84 31.76 -13.45
N ASN A 778 17.91 31.07 -14.12
CA ASN A 778 16.48 31.34 -13.97
C ASN A 778 15.92 30.85 -12.63
N TRP A 779 16.65 29.99 -11.94
CA TRP A 779 16.38 29.55 -10.56
C TRP A 779 17.20 30.40 -9.58
N PRO A 780 16.82 30.46 -8.28
CA PRO A 780 17.56 31.23 -7.27
C PRO A 780 19.08 31.00 -7.29
N SER A 781 19.86 32.07 -7.05
CA SER A 781 21.32 32.04 -7.05
C SER A 781 21.87 31.11 -5.97
N LEU A 782 22.91 30.33 -6.31
CA LEU A 782 23.62 29.45 -5.38
C LEU A 782 24.72 30.20 -4.63
N ASP A 783 24.98 29.81 -3.38
CA ASP A 783 26.19 30.24 -2.68
C ASP A 783 27.43 29.63 -3.32
N GLY A 784 28.39 30.50 -3.67
CA GLY A 784 29.58 30.10 -4.40
C GLY A 784 30.48 29.18 -3.58
N SER A 785 30.52 29.32 -2.25
CA SER A 785 31.28 28.42 -1.38
C SER A 785 30.60 27.06 -1.32
N ALA A 786 29.28 27.03 -1.06
CA ALA A 786 28.51 25.79 -0.98
C ALA A 786 28.53 25.00 -2.29
N GLU A 787 28.44 25.66 -3.45
CA GLU A 787 28.57 25.03 -4.76
C GLU A 787 29.97 24.42 -4.95
N GLN A 788 31.04 25.15 -4.63
CA GLN A 788 32.40 24.64 -4.72
C GLN A 788 32.66 23.49 -3.76
N ASP A 789 32.16 23.57 -2.53
CA ASP A 789 32.33 22.52 -1.51
C ASP A 789 31.60 21.24 -1.90
N PHE A 790 30.39 21.36 -2.48
CA PHE A 790 29.69 20.21 -3.06
C PHE A 790 30.45 19.61 -4.23
N VAL A 791 31.07 20.43 -5.10
CA VAL A 791 31.91 19.96 -6.20
C VAL A 791 33.17 19.26 -5.69
N ARG A 792 33.85 19.80 -4.68
CA ARG A 792 35.02 19.16 -4.06
C ARG A 792 34.65 17.82 -3.42
N LYS A 793 33.53 17.77 -2.69
CA LYS A 793 32.99 16.51 -2.14
C LYS A 793 32.65 15.53 -3.25
N LEU A 794 32.07 15.99 -4.36
CA LEU A 794 31.74 15.15 -5.51
C LEU A 794 33.01 14.59 -6.20
N ASP A 795 34.01 15.42 -6.48
CA ASP A 795 35.27 15.00 -7.11
C ASP A 795 36.12 14.12 -6.17
N GLY A 796 36.19 14.47 -4.89
CA GLY A 796 36.83 13.64 -3.86
C GLY A 796 36.13 12.30 -3.69
N ALA A 797 34.79 12.30 -3.68
CA ALA A 797 34.01 11.08 -3.72
C ALA A 797 34.26 10.28 -4.99
N LEU A 798 34.71 10.89 -6.10
CA LEU A 798 35.07 10.22 -7.36
C LEU A 798 36.52 9.70 -7.39
N GLY A 799 37.34 10.04 -6.40
CA GLY A 799 38.77 9.72 -6.38
C GLY A 799 39.58 10.53 -7.40
N ILE A 800 39.07 11.69 -7.81
CA ILE A 800 39.75 12.59 -8.74
C ILE A 800 40.78 13.39 -7.96
N ASP A 801 41.94 13.61 -8.58
CA ASP A 801 43.04 14.35 -7.97
C ASP A 801 42.59 15.78 -7.58
N PRO A 802 42.92 16.27 -6.38
CA PRO A 802 42.63 17.64 -5.97
C PRO A 802 43.13 18.70 -6.98
N GLU A 803 44.27 18.49 -7.65
CA GLU A 803 44.78 19.40 -8.67
C GLU A 803 43.90 19.46 -9.92
N GLU A 804 43.24 18.35 -10.25
CA GLU A 804 42.27 18.31 -11.35
C GLU A 804 40.94 18.95 -10.95
N THR A 805 40.55 18.79 -9.68
CA THR A 805 39.40 19.46 -9.08
C THR A 805 39.58 20.98 -9.11
N GLU A 806 40.76 21.49 -8.75
CA GLU A 806 41.05 22.94 -8.82
C GLU A 806 41.07 23.46 -10.27
N ARG A 807 41.53 22.66 -11.23
CA ARG A 807 41.39 22.97 -12.66
C ARG A 807 39.93 23.07 -13.09
N LEU A 808 39.08 22.14 -12.65
CA LEU A 808 37.64 22.18 -12.90
C LEU A 808 37.01 23.47 -12.33
N LEU A 809 37.34 23.84 -11.09
CA LEU A 809 36.86 25.08 -10.46
C LEU A 809 37.35 26.35 -11.19
N GLY A 810 38.53 26.27 -11.82
CA GLY A 810 39.00 27.28 -12.77
C GLY A 810 38.05 27.45 -13.97
N HIS A 811 37.59 26.35 -14.57
CA HIS A 811 36.59 26.39 -15.65
C HIS A 811 35.22 26.90 -15.18
N TYR A 812 34.79 26.58 -13.95
CA TYR A 812 33.58 27.17 -13.34
C TYR A 812 33.66 28.70 -13.30
N SER A 813 34.81 29.24 -12.89
CA SER A 813 35.05 30.68 -12.80
C SER A 813 35.05 31.33 -14.18
N GLN A 814 35.70 30.71 -15.16
CA GLN A 814 35.72 31.19 -16.56
C GLN A 814 34.33 31.19 -17.20
N LEU A 815 33.57 30.11 -17.03
CA LEU A 815 32.19 29.99 -17.54
C LEU A 815 31.27 31.03 -16.89
N SER A 816 31.42 31.24 -15.58
CA SER A 816 30.65 32.26 -14.86
C SER A 816 30.98 33.69 -15.33
N GLN A 817 32.26 34.00 -15.57
CA GLN A 817 32.70 35.30 -16.13
C GLN A 817 32.20 35.53 -17.56
N GLN A 818 32.21 34.49 -18.42
CA GLN A 818 31.69 34.58 -19.78
C GLN A 818 30.18 34.88 -19.82
N ILE A 819 29.43 34.42 -18.82
CA ILE A 819 27.98 34.66 -18.71
C ILE A 819 27.69 36.07 -18.17
N GLN A 820 28.57 36.62 -17.32
CA GLN A 820 28.43 38.01 -16.82
C GLN A 820 28.80 39.06 -17.87
N THR A 821 29.60 38.70 -18.87
CA THR A 821 30.12 39.61 -19.91
C THR A 821 29.36 39.57 -21.24
N GLY A 822 28.35 38.70 -21.41
CA GLY A 822 27.57 38.52 -22.64
C GLY A 822 26.07 38.30 -22.43
#